data_AF-A0A957Z7E8-F1
#
_entry.id   AF-A0A957Z7E8-F1
#
_cell.length_a   1.000
_cell.length_b   1.000
_cell.length_c   1.000
_cell.angle_alpha   90.00
_cell.angle_beta   90.00
_cell.angle_gamma   90.00
#
_symmetry.space_group_name_H-M   'P 1'
#
loop_
_entity.id
_entity.type
_entity.pdbx_description
1 polymer ?
#
loop_
_entity_poly.entity_id
_entity_poly.type
_entity_poly.pdbx_seq_one_letter_code
_entity_poly.pdbx_strand_id
1 'polypeptide(L)'
;HKKIFIAGCEKNGIDHGTAEAIYGDIEFFARYGFNKCLPGDTEVLDAQSGLLMRIEDIFTGKVQLSQTVTCDTDTLKLRTGNVAAVMHNGVKPVYRLTTALGRTIKATANHPFYTFDGWRLLEELAVGTQIATPRMLPVSGSAQWHDHEVIALGHLLAEGNLCHPHSVYFYSKDEAQCEDYVLAAESFDNVTCSTALHKGTYSIYAKRVDSSRPPGIFTWAGRLGLLGKQATVKEIPDEAFRLGSRQLGLLISRMWEGDGHINDTDRSLFYATSSERLAHQLQHLLLRLGIISRLRTVNFPYRTGRIGYQLFVTGNENLVRFRDTIAVHFVSPARQAKLDRLSLENVATQSTKDVVPISVKSAVREAKERAGLTWLEINEQCGVAQREFYPTGAAGKNGFARLTIQRLADFFGDDTLQRAGYSDIYWDKIVNIEYVGEEQTYDLEVPDTHNFVANDILVHNSHAADYAVITVQTAYLKAHYPVEYMAAQLLVERDKTEKVINFVSECRRMGIDVLPPDVNYSGLDFEIQQRPPETPQQAQRDPSLAYAFPVPEGSAIRFGMAAVKNVGEGPVRVIIEARQEGGPFKSLEEFCDRVDLRQVNKRALECLIKVGALDRFGRRSQLLAMLDQMVGSSASVHDARDSGQLSIFDLMSGGGSGQQAHVSPMRLPDIEEVKGREKLQWEKELLGVYSISHPLQQMGIDFQKVTTCSCAELGEAYDGKGVTLAGVITNVRTINTKKGDQMAFVQLEDLQGGCEVVFFPKAFAEYKEKLVVDSVVIVKGKAQTRDNQTTLLADILQTHVESYVTGADEPIQQTPLFNGGPTINGTAFNGNGAHDDELSNGYDAVPAPEANPFQNDIPDWMQDGSAPPPLAVENAVPGSPVAETAELDGEEDEAGDLAEEETIEPATSAAPPSRPIAGEPSLSAPAPARSETPAPAPAPAAPAPNGRSSRPSAAVAEAPAAADRYGAPRQAERRLLITFRRSGNLERDKYRLKELYDTVRDPKGRDGFVIRLVGSGTPAELSFPNDACTISDKLTTELQKHFRVEFEVL
;
A
#
# COMPACT_ATOMS: atom_id res chain seq x y z
N HIS A 1 20.33 -4.94 -2.15
CA HIS A 1 19.79 -3.64 -2.61
C HIS A 1 20.81 -2.51 -2.43
N LYS A 2 21.11 -1.99 -1.22
CA LYS A 2 22.09 -0.89 -0.98
C LYS A 2 23.31 -0.86 -1.92
N LYS A 3 24.16 -1.91 -1.93
CA LYS A 3 25.35 -2.00 -2.81
C LYS A 3 25.07 -1.88 -4.32
N ILE A 4 23.89 -2.33 -4.79
CA ILE A 4 23.48 -2.24 -6.21
C ILE A 4 23.00 -0.83 -6.53
N PHE A 5 22.28 -0.19 -5.60
CA PHE A 5 21.85 1.20 -5.74
C PHE A 5 23.07 2.13 -5.77
N ILE A 6 23.99 2.00 -4.82
CA ILE A 6 25.21 2.81 -4.76
C ILE A 6 26.06 2.62 -6.02
N ALA A 7 26.35 1.39 -6.44
CA ALA A 7 27.08 1.14 -7.69
C ALA A 7 26.34 1.66 -8.95
N GLY A 8 25.02 1.76 -8.89
CA GLY A 8 24.21 2.43 -9.92
C GLY A 8 24.36 3.95 -9.89
N CYS A 9 24.34 4.56 -8.70
CA CYS A 9 24.56 5.98 -8.48
C CYS A 9 25.97 6.43 -8.91
N GLU A 10 27.01 5.72 -8.44
CA GLU A 10 28.41 5.93 -8.81
C GLU A 10 28.62 5.87 -10.33
N LYS A 11 28.03 4.86 -10.99
CA LYS A 11 28.06 4.71 -12.45
C LYS A 11 27.38 5.85 -13.21
N ASN A 12 26.45 6.57 -12.57
CA ASN A 12 25.77 7.74 -13.14
C ASN A 12 26.31 9.08 -12.58
N GLY A 13 27.47 9.08 -11.90
CA GLY A 13 28.16 10.29 -11.45
C GLY A 13 27.67 10.90 -10.13
N ILE A 14 26.85 10.18 -9.36
CA ILE A 14 26.50 10.54 -7.98
C ILE A 14 27.58 9.95 -7.05
N ASP A 15 28.13 10.75 -6.13
CA ASP A 15 29.18 10.29 -5.23
C ASP A 15 28.69 9.26 -4.19
N HIS A 16 29.63 8.51 -3.61
CA HIS A 16 29.34 7.43 -2.66
C HIS A 16 28.63 7.92 -1.39
N GLY A 17 28.98 9.10 -0.86
CA GLY A 17 28.38 9.66 0.36
C GLY A 17 26.94 10.11 0.12
N THR A 18 26.69 10.79 -0.99
CA THR A 18 25.34 11.15 -1.44
C THR A 18 24.51 9.91 -1.79
N ALA A 19 25.10 8.88 -2.40
CA ALA A 19 24.43 7.60 -2.67
C ALA A 19 24.10 6.81 -1.40
N GLU A 20 24.99 6.82 -0.39
CA GLU A 20 24.74 6.31 0.96
C GLU A 20 23.59 7.08 1.64
N ALA A 21 23.60 8.41 1.59
CA ALA A 21 22.59 9.28 2.21
C ALA A 21 21.21 9.12 1.55
N ILE A 22 21.12 9.19 0.22
CA ILE A 22 19.86 8.94 -0.52
C ILE A 22 19.34 7.53 -0.23
N TYR A 23 20.20 6.51 -0.17
CA TYR A 23 19.76 5.18 0.23
C TYR A 23 19.33 5.14 1.70
N GLY A 24 19.96 5.92 2.58
CA GLY A 24 19.58 6.09 3.98
C GLY A 24 18.18 6.70 4.14
N ASP A 25 17.85 7.74 3.38
CA ASP A 25 16.51 8.35 3.36
C ASP A 25 15.46 7.39 2.78
N ILE A 26 15.78 6.71 1.67
CA ILE A 26 14.93 5.66 1.09
C ILE A 26 14.72 4.52 2.10
N GLU A 27 15.77 4.11 2.81
CA GLU A 27 15.71 3.05 3.82
C GLU A 27 14.95 3.49 5.08
N PHE A 28 15.07 4.76 5.50
CA PHE A 28 14.30 5.32 6.61
C PHE A 28 12.81 5.41 6.26
N PHE A 29 12.47 5.93 5.08
CA PHE A 29 11.09 6.00 4.60
C PHE A 29 10.51 4.60 4.35
N ALA A 30 11.33 3.66 3.88
CA ALA A 30 10.96 2.24 3.79
C ALA A 30 10.71 1.65 5.18
N ARG A 31 11.60 1.86 6.16
CA ARG A 31 11.41 1.44 7.56
C ARG A 31 10.16 2.06 8.22
N TYR A 32 9.59 3.12 7.65
CA TYR A 32 8.27 3.64 8.05
C TYR A 32 7.10 2.87 7.39
N GLY A 33 7.15 2.64 6.08
CA GLY A 33 6.08 1.96 5.32
C GLY A 33 6.09 0.42 5.34
N PHE A 34 7.21 -0.23 5.62
CA PHE A 34 7.47 -1.66 5.39
C PHE A 34 7.36 -2.47 6.70
N ASN A 35 6.29 -2.24 7.47
CA ASN A 35 6.18 -2.73 8.86
C ASN A 35 5.15 -3.83 9.14
N LYS A 36 4.31 -4.22 8.17
CA LYS A 36 3.39 -5.35 8.38
C LYS A 36 4.20 -6.64 8.30
N CYS A 37 4.47 -7.29 9.44
CA CYS A 37 5.37 -8.44 9.45
C CYS A 37 4.88 -9.56 10.38
N LEU A 38 5.24 -10.80 10.05
CA LEU A 38 4.88 -12.03 10.75
C LEU A 38 6.17 -12.81 11.08
N PRO A 39 6.32 -13.44 12.26
CA PRO A 39 7.53 -14.22 12.56
C PRO A 39 7.70 -15.48 11.72
N GLY A 40 8.93 -15.99 11.68
CA GLY A 40 9.33 -17.14 10.87
C GLY A 40 8.53 -18.43 11.10
N ASP A 41 8.01 -18.64 12.32
CA ASP A 41 7.19 -19.81 12.68
C ASP A 41 5.72 -19.72 12.24
N THR A 42 5.31 -18.60 11.63
CA THR A 42 3.98 -18.42 11.05
C THR A 42 3.78 -19.37 9.86
N GLU A 43 2.62 -20.03 9.80
CA GLU A 43 2.32 -21.07 8.82
C GLU A 43 1.31 -20.61 7.77
N VAL A 44 1.62 -20.91 6.50
CA VAL A 44 0.83 -20.58 5.30
C VAL A 44 0.57 -21.88 4.51
N LEU A 45 -0.63 -22.04 3.97
CA LEU A 45 -1.02 -23.23 3.22
C LEU A 45 -0.70 -23.10 1.73
N ASP A 46 0.11 -24.02 1.19
CA ASP A 46 0.25 -24.22 -0.24
C ASP A 46 -1.06 -24.71 -0.84
N ALA A 47 -1.67 -23.89 -1.70
CA ALA A 47 -2.93 -24.17 -2.35
C ALA A 47 -2.83 -25.26 -3.44
N GLN A 48 -1.62 -25.61 -3.90
CA GLN A 48 -1.40 -26.61 -4.95
C GLN A 48 -1.19 -28.02 -4.41
N SER A 49 -0.36 -28.23 -3.38
CA SER A 49 -0.15 -29.56 -2.77
C SER A 49 -0.94 -29.80 -1.49
N GLY A 50 -1.44 -28.73 -0.83
CA GLY A 50 -2.06 -28.81 0.48
C GLY A 50 -1.07 -28.93 1.65
N LEU A 51 0.24 -28.72 1.41
CA LEU A 51 1.25 -28.67 2.46
C LEU A 51 1.16 -27.37 3.27
N LEU A 52 1.21 -27.50 4.59
CA LEU A 52 1.38 -26.36 5.50
C LEU A 52 2.87 -26.03 5.63
N MET A 53 3.26 -24.78 5.37
CA MET A 53 4.66 -24.33 5.28
C MET A 53 4.92 -23.14 6.20
N ARG A 54 6.09 -23.06 6.84
CA ARG A 54 6.52 -21.89 7.60
C ARG A 54 7.10 -20.81 6.69
N ILE A 55 6.87 -19.53 7.01
CA ILE A 55 7.39 -18.41 6.21
C ILE A 55 8.93 -18.40 6.19
N GLU A 56 9.60 -18.76 7.29
CA GLU A 56 11.06 -18.90 7.31
C GLU A 56 11.56 -20.01 6.37
N ASP A 57 10.87 -21.16 6.31
CA ASP A 57 11.28 -22.29 5.46
C ASP A 57 11.06 -21.99 3.97
N ILE A 58 10.09 -21.13 3.63
CA ILE A 58 9.91 -20.58 2.28
C ILE A 58 11.00 -19.55 1.96
N PHE A 59 11.25 -18.58 2.86
CA PHE A 59 12.29 -17.55 2.64
C PHE A 59 13.69 -18.16 2.51
N THR A 60 14.02 -19.16 3.31
CA THR A 60 15.31 -19.88 3.25
C THR A 60 15.40 -20.87 2.06
N GLY A 61 14.35 -20.98 1.24
CA GLY A 61 14.34 -21.81 0.03
C GLY A 61 14.31 -23.32 0.27
N LYS A 62 14.06 -23.78 1.52
CA LYS A 62 13.88 -25.20 1.85
C LYS A 62 12.61 -25.76 1.22
N VAL A 63 11.57 -24.93 1.13
CA VAL A 63 10.33 -25.19 0.40
C VAL A 63 10.02 -24.02 -0.54
N GLN A 64 9.19 -24.24 -1.55
CA GLN A 64 8.72 -23.20 -2.47
C GLN A 64 7.20 -23.10 -2.39
N LEU A 65 6.70 -21.87 -2.22
CA LEU A 65 5.28 -21.54 -2.22
C LEU A 65 4.98 -20.67 -3.45
N SER A 66 4.30 -21.25 -4.44
CA SER A 66 3.87 -20.54 -5.66
C SER A 66 2.48 -19.91 -5.51
N GLN A 67 1.59 -20.56 -4.76
CA GLN A 67 0.20 -20.17 -4.61
C GLN A 67 -0.31 -20.46 -3.19
N THR A 68 -1.08 -19.52 -2.63
CA THR A 68 -1.66 -19.60 -1.29
C THR A 68 -3.17 -19.38 -1.32
N VAL A 69 -3.84 -19.63 -0.19
CA VAL A 69 -5.25 -19.28 0.00
C VAL A 69 -5.34 -17.79 0.37
N THR A 70 -6.13 -17.05 -0.41
CA THR A 70 -6.37 -15.62 -0.28
C THR A 70 -7.87 -15.33 -0.21
N CYS A 71 -8.26 -14.12 0.15
CA CYS A 71 -9.65 -13.69 0.12
C CYS A 71 -9.85 -12.56 -0.90
N ASP A 72 -10.87 -12.70 -1.74
CA ASP A 72 -11.52 -11.56 -2.38
C ASP A 72 -12.29 -10.79 -1.29
N THR A 73 -11.87 -9.57 -0.97
CA THR A 73 -12.49 -8.76 0.09
C THR A 73 -13.86 -8.21 -0.29
N ASP A 74 -14.18 -8.11 -1.58
CA ASP A 74 -15.45 -7.55 -2.05
C ASP A 74 -16.54 -8.60 -1.96
N THR A 75 -16.26 -9.84 -2.36
CA THR A 75 -17.21 -10.96 -2.23
C THR A 75 -17.10 -11.73 -0.90
N LEU A 76 -16.02 -11.52 -0.14
CA LEU A 76 -15.63 -12.32 1.04
C LEU A 76 -15.56 -13.83 0.74
N LYS A 77 -15.06 -14.16 -0.44
CA LYS A 77 -14.79 -15.52 -0.92
C LYS A 77 -13.32 -15.87 -0.87
N LEU A 78 -13.03 -17.13 -0.53
CA LEU A 78 -11.67 -17.65 -0.52
C LEU A 78 -11.30 -18.21 -1.89
N ARG A 79 -10.15 -17.78 -2.41
CA ARG A 79 -9.63 -18.19 -3.72
C ARG A 79 -8.14 -18.49 -3.63
N THR A 80 -7.61 -19.21 -4.61
CA THR A 80 -6.16 -19.33 -4.80
C THR A 80 -5.62 -18.01 -5.33
N GLY A 81 -4.52 -17.52 -4.77
CA GLY A 81 -3.78 -16.36 -5.28
C GLY A 81 -2.29 -16.65 -5.39
N ASN A 82 -1.61 -15.96 -6.30
CA ASN A 82 -0.20 -16.16 -6.57
C ASN A 82 0.68 -15.48 -5.51
N VAL A 83 1.78 -16.11 -5.12
CA VAL A 83 2.82 -15.51 -4.28
C VAL A 83 3.95 -15.03 -5.19
N ALA A 84 4.24 -13.73 -5.15
CA ALA A 84 5.28 -13.11 -5.98
C ALA A 84 6.65 -13.11 -5.30
N ALA A 85 6.67 -12.86 -3.99
CA ALA A 85 7.90 -12.79 -3.19
C ALA A 85 7.64 -13.17 -1.73
N VAL A 86 8.71 -13.56 -1.02
CA VAL A 86 8.76 -13.64 0.43
C VAL A 86 9.94 -12.79 0.89
N MET A 87 9.70 -11.86 1.81
CA MET A 87 10.67 -10.85 2.22
C MET A 87 11.07 -11.03 3.68
N HIS A 88 12.34 -10.76 3.98
CA HIS A 88 12.87 -10.68 5.34
C HIS A 88 12.86 -9.23 5.79
N ASN A 89 12.14 -8.93 6.88
CA ASN A 89 11.92 -7.58 7.38
C ASN A 89 12.70 -7.25 8.68
N GLY A 90 13.55 -8.17 9.13
CA GLY A 90 14.40 -8.00 10.32
C GLY A 90 13.69 -8.29 11.64
N VAL A 91 14.43 -8.14 12.74
CA VAL A 91 13.92 -8.32 14.10
C VAL A 91 13.01 -7.16 14.49
N LYS A 92 11.80 -7.46 15.00
CA LYS A 92 10.80 -6.46 15.41
C LYS A 92 10.04 -6.90 16.66
N PRO A 93 9.49 -5.97 17.46
CA PRO A 93 8.57 -6.28 18.55
C PRO A 93 7.28 -6.93 18.02
N VAL A 94 6.90 -8.07 18.60
CA VAL A 94 5.75 -8.88 18.16
C VAL A 94 4.82 -9.26 19.31
N TYR A 95 3.55 -9.43 18.93
CA TYR A 95 2.43 -9.62 19.84
C TYR A 95 1.64 -10.85 19.38
N ARG A 96 1.21 -11.69 20.33
CA ARG A 96 0.36 -12.86 20.09
C ARG A 96 -1.10 -12.46 20.21
N LEU A 97 -1.83 -12.57 19.11
CA LEU A 97 -3.29 -12.51 19.10
C LEU A 97 -3.84 -13.93 19.30
N THR A 98 -4.82 -14.08 20.19
CA THR A 98 -5.54 -15.33 20.42
C THR A 98 -7.04 -15.14 20.22
N THR A 99 -7.68 -16.04 19.47
CA THR A 99 -9.11 -15.99 19.13
C THR A 99 -9.99 -16.90 19.99
N ALA A 100 -11.31 -16.76 19.89
CA ALA A 100 -12.27 -17.54 20.65
C ALA A 100 -12.47 -18.96 20.11
N LEU A 101 -12.03 -19.32 18.90
CA LEU A 101 -11.80 -20.73 18.52
C LEU A 101 -10.43 -21.25 19.01
N GLY A 102 -9.62 -20.42 19.65
CA GLY A 102 -8.29 -20.79 20.13
C GLY A 102 -7.24 -20.80 19.03
N ARG A 103 -7.44 -20.06 17.92
CA ARG A 103 -6.38 -19.82 16.94
C ARG A 103 -5.39 -18.81 17.52
N THR A 104 -4.12 -18.94 17.16
CA THR A 104 -3.04 -18.03 17.60
C THR A 104 -2.19 -17.60 16.42
N ILE A 105 -1.82 -16.32 16.38
CA ILE A 105 -0.87 -15.76 15.42
C ILE A 105 -0.01 -14.71 16.12
N LYS A 106 1.26 -14.60 15.73
CA LYS A 106 2.14 -13.52 16.15
C LYS A 106 2.29 -12.52 15.01
N ALA A 107 2.28 -11.22 15.32
CA ALA A 107 2.44 -10.17 14.33
C ALA A 107 3.02 -8.89 14.95
N THR A 108 3.50 -7.97 14.10
CA THR A 108 3.85 -6.60 14.53
C THR A 108 2.62 -5.79 14.93
N ALA A 109 2.80 -4.76 15.77
CA ALA A 109 1.72 -3.89 16.27
C ALA A 109 0.87 -3.25 15.15
N ASN A 110 1.48 -2.93 14.02
CA ASN A 110 0.82 -2.34 12.87
C ASN A 110 0.41 -3.37 11.79
N HIS A 111 0.44 -4.67 12.08
CA HIS A 111 -0.01 -5.69 11.13
C HIS A 111 -1.55 -5.66 11.01
N PRO A 112 -2.14 -5.51 9.81
CA PRO A 112 -3.59 -5.39 9.66
C PRO A 112 -4.31 -6.74 9.66
N PHE A 113 -5.42 -6.81 10.39
CA PHE A 113 -6.37 -7.92 10.37
C PHE A 113 -7.72 -7.46 9.84
N TYR A 114 -8.42 -8.32 9.09
CA TYR A 114 -9.69 -7.94 8.49
C TYR A 114 -10.84 -8.03 9.52
N THR A 115 -11.46 -6.90 9.83
CA THR A 115 -12.70 -6.81 10.64
C THR A 115 -13.92 -6.71 9.72
N PHE A 116 -15.13 -6.78 10.28
CA PHE A 116 -16.36 -6.61 9.49
C PHE A 116 -16.41 -5.23 8.80
N ASP A 117 -15.81 -4.23 9.42
CA ASP A 117 -15.79 -2.84 8.93
C ASP A 117 -14.54 -2.53 8.08
N GLY A 118 -13.74 -3.55 7.71
CA GLY A 118 -12.50 -3.43 6.94
C GLY A 118 -11.22 -3.77 7.72
N TRP A 119 -10.06 -3.54 7.11
CA TRP A 119 -8.75 -3.72 7.75
C TRP A 119 -8.55 -2.79 8.95
N ARG A 120 -7.99 -3.31 10.05
CA ARG A 120 -7.52 -2.53 11.21
C ARG A 120 -6.17 -3.07 11.70
N LEU A 121 -5.31 -2.20 12.22
CA LEU A 121 -4.00 -2.56 12.77
C LEU A 121 -4.15 -3.36 14.07
N LEU A 122 -3.20 -4.25 14.39
CA LEU A 122 -3.25 -5.04 15.63
C LEU A 122 -3.38 -4.17 16.90
N GLU A 123 -2.68 -3.03 16.94
CA GLU A 123 -2.72 -2.05 18.04
C GLU A 123 -4.07 -1.30 18.16
N GLU A 124 -4.90 -1.29 17.12
CA GLU A 124 -6.27 -0.76 17.14
C GLU A 124 -7.30 -1.81 17.61
N LEU A 125 -6.90 -3.07 17.74
CA LEU A 125 -7.78 -4.18 18.12
C LEU A 125 -7.84 -4.34 19.64
N ALA A 126 -9.06 -4.58 20.14
CA ALA A 126 -9.32 -4.87 21.54
C ALA A 126 -9.84 -6.30 21.73
N VAL A 127 -9.60 -6.87 22.91
CA VAL A 127 -10.28 -8.09 23.38
C VAL A 127 -11.80 -7.83 23.36
N GLY A 128 -12.50 -8.46 22.42
CA GLY A 128 -13.88 -8.11 22.10
C GLY A 128 -14.16 -8.03 20.59
N THR A 129 -13.20 -7.53 19.80
CA THR A 129 -13.36 -7.34 18.35
C THR A 129 -13.44 -8.69 17.61
N GLN A 130 -14.16 -8.73 16.50
CA GLN A 130 -14.24 -9.90 15.61
C GLN A 130 -13.37 -9.70 14.37
N ILE A 131 -12.57 -10.71 14.04
CA ILE A 131 -11.69 -10.74 12.86
C ILE A 131 -12.04 -11.91 11.93
N ALA A 132 -11.61 -11.80 10.69
CA ALA A 132 -11.82 -12.80 9.65
C ALA A 132 -10.92 -14.03 9.82
N THR A 133 -11.54 -15.20 9.85
CA THR A 133 -10.89 -16.52 9.79
C THR A 133 -11.66 -17.38 8.78
N PRO A 134 -11.07 -18.41 8.13
CA PRO A 134 -11.84 -19.26 7.22
C PRO A 134 -12.92 -20.08 7.93
N ARG A 135 -14.07 -20.29 7.27
CA ARG A 135 -15.08 -21.31 7.62
C ARG A 135 -14.69 -22.70 7.10
N MET A 136 -13.95 -22.72 6.01
CA MET A 136 -13.33 -23.89 5.38
C MET A 136 -12.13 -23.42 4.55
N LEU A 137 -11.15 -24.30 4.35
CA LEU A 137 -10.05 -24.05 3.43
C LEU A 137 -10.29 -24.86 2.13
N PRO A 138 -10.42 -24.23 0.94
CA PRO A 138 -10.84 -24.89 -0.30
C PRO A 138 -9.73 -25.69 -0.98
N VAL A 139 -8.91 -26.42 -0.21
CA VAL A 139 -7.68 -27.09 -0.68
C VAL A 139 -7.67 -28.58 -0.29
N SER A 140 -8.05 -29.44 -1.23
CA SER A 140 -7.73 -30.87 -1.13
C SER A 140 -6.27 -31.10 -1.49
N GLY A 141 -5.58 -31.93 -0.72
CA GLY A 141 -4.27 -32.43 -1.14
C GLY A 141 -4.40 -33.38 -2.34
N SER A 142 -3.30 -33.54 -3.07
CA SER A 142 -3.22 -34.37 -4.28
C SER A 142 -2.47 -35.70 -4.07
N ALA A 143 -1.80 -35.89 -2.93
CA ALA A 143 -1.13 -37.14 -2.61
C ALA A 143 -2.17 -38.25 -2.27
N GLN A 144 -1.82 -39.47 -2.67
CA GLN A 144 -2.49 -40.70 -2.27
C GLN A 144 -1.43 -41.65 -1.72
N TRP A 145 -1.57 -42.04 -0.46
CA TRP A 145 -0.77 -43.11 0.16
C TRP A 145 -1.49 -44.45 0.03
N HIS A 146 -0.88 -45.55 0.43
CA HIS A 146 -1.66 -46.76 0.67
C HIS A 146 -2.48 -46.57 1.94
N ASP A 147 -3.76 -46.98 1.95
CA ASP A 147 -4.63 -46.80 3.13
C ASP A 147 -4.04 -47.45 4.40
N HIS A 148 -3.22 -48.48 4.29
CA HIS A 148 -2.51 -49.09 5.44
C HIS A 148 -1.49 -48.14 6.08
N GLU A 149 -0.81 -47.29 5.30
CA GLU A 149 0.11 -46.27 5.80
C GLU A 149 -0.67 -45.18 6.56
N VAL A 150 -1.82 -44.75 6.03
CA VAL A 150 -2.70 -43.76 6.64
C VAL A 150 -3.32 -44.27 7.94
N ILE A 151 -3.79 -45.52 7.96
CA ILE A 151 -4.34 -46.18 9.15
C ILE A 151 -3.27 -46.36 10.23
N ALA A 152 -2.09 -46.86 9.86
CA ALA A 152 -0.97 -47.00 10.79
C ALA A 152 -0.54 -45.65 11.36
N LEU A 153 -0.52 -44.57 10.56
CA LEU A 153 -0.19 -43.22 11.03
C LEU A 153 -1.16 -42.76 12.12
N GLY A 154 -2.48 -42.85 11.87
CA GLY A 154 -3.48 -42.35 12.82
C GLY A 154 -3.48 -43.10 14.16
N HIS A 155 -3.33 -44.44 14.12
CA HIS A 155 -3.16 -45.26 15.32
C HIS A 155 -1.87 -44.93 16.09
N LEU A 156 -0.76 -44.70 15.38
CA LEU A 156 0.52 -44.39 16.02
C LEU A 156 0.57 -42.96 16.58
N LEU A 157 -0.10 -42.00 15.95
CA LEU A 157 -0.23 -40.63 16.45
C LEU A 157 -1.04 -40.59 17.75
N ALA A 158 -2.10 -41.38 17.88
CA ALA A 158 -2.82 -41.57 19.14
C ALA A 158 -2.04 -42.47 20.12
N GLU A 159 -2.38 -43.76 20.17
CA GLU A 159 -1.93 -44.73 21.18
C GLU A 159 -0.58 -45.42 20.84
N GLY A 160 0.15 -44.92 19.85
CA GLY A 160 1.47 -45.44 19.48
C GLY A 160 2.59 -45.05 20.45
N ASN A 161 3.44 -46.03 20.80
CA ASN A 161 4.75 -45.81 21.41
C ASN A 161 5.85 -45.98 20.36
N LEU A 162 6.53 -44.87 20.08
CA LEU A 162 7.52 -44.68 19.02
C LEU A 162 8.95 -44.56 19.58
N CYS A 163 9.14 -44.77 20.88
CA CYS A 163 10.43 -44.63 21.59
C CYS A 163 11.21 -45.95 21.74
N HIS A 164 10.70 -47.06 21.20
CA HIS A 164 11.36 -48.37 21.31
C HIS A 164 12.38 -48.55 20.15
N PRO A 165 13.63 -48.99 20.42
CA PRO A 165 14.78 -48.76 19.52
C PRO A 165 14.81 -49.61 18.23
N HIS A 166 13.91 -50.58 18.07
CA HIS A 166 13.97 -51.56 16.97
C HIS A 166 12.64 -51.85 16.26
N SER A 167 11.53 -51.31 16.78
CA SER A 167 10.19 -51.33 16.16
C SER A 167 9.21 -50.51 17.00
N VAL A 168 8.00 -50.32 16.49
CA VAL A 168 6.89 -49.59 17.13
C VAL A 168 5.97 -50.52 17.94
N TYR A 169 5.28 -49.94 18.93
CA TYR A 169 4.17 -50.56 19.66
C TYR A 169 2.89 -49.73 19.49
N PHE A 170 1.74 -50.41 19.47
CA PHE A 170 0.41 -49.82 19.57
C PHE A 170 -0.33 -50.44 20.77
N TYR A 171 -1.20 -49.66 21.42
CA TYR A 171 -2.01 -50.12 22.55
C TYR A 171 -3.48 -49.76 22.32
N SER A 172 -4.41 -50.65 22.66
CA SER A 172 -5.84 -50.30 22.70
C SER A 172 -6.61 -51.26 23.60
N LYS A 173 -7.83 -50.87 23.96
CA LYS A 173 -8.82 -51.73 24.65
C LYS A 173 -9.94 -52.17 23.71
N ASP A 174 -9.95 -51.66 22.48
CA ASP A 174 -10.95 -51.93 21.46
C ASP A 174 -10.40 -52.96 20.47
N GLU A 175 -11.05 -54.11 20.39
CA GLU A 175 -10.61 -55.24 19.57
C GLU A 175 -10.67 -54.92 18.06
N ALA A 176 -11.66 -54.12 17.63
CA ALA A 176 -11.77 -53.71 16.22
C ALA A 176 -10.63 -52.77 15.81
N GLN A 177 -10.14 -51.93 16.72
CA GLN A 177 -8.94 -51.12 16.49
C GLN A 177 -7.67 -51.98 16.46
N CYS A 178 -7.61 -53.03 17.28
CA CYS A 178 -6.49 -53.96 17.29
C CYS A 178 -6.39 -54.75 15.98
N GLU A 179 -7.52 -55.27 15.46
CA GLU A 179 -7.58 -55.94 14.16
C GLU A 179 -7.19 -55.00 13.01
N ASP A 180 -7.76 -53.79 12.98
CA ASP A 180 -7.49 -52.79 11.95
C ASP A 180 -6.01 -52.31 11.96
N TYR A 181 -5.41 -52.11 13.14
CA TYR A 181 -3.97 -51.83 13.25
C TYR A 181 -3.11 -53.02 12.83
N VAL A 182 -3.45 -54.26 13.20
CA VAL A 182 -2.70 -55.46 12.79
C VAL A 182 -2.71 -55.60 11.27
N LEU A 183 -3.88 -55.51 10.64
CA LEU A 183 -4.02 -55.58 9.18
C LEU A 183 -3.23 -54.47 8.47
N ALA A 184 -3.18 -53.26 9.04
CA ALA A 184 -2.40 -52.17 8.49
C ALA A 184 -0.88 -52.37 8.69
N ALA A 185 -0.44 -52.80 9.87
CA ALA A 185 0.97 -53.00 10.20
C ALA A 185 1.60 -54.19 9.47
N GLU A 186 0.88 -55.31 9.33
CA GLU A 186 1.33 -56.48 8.55
C GLU A 186 1.28 -56.27 7.02
N SER A 187 0.76 -55.13 6.54
CA SER A 187 0.84 -54.74 5.13
C SER A 187 2.19 -54.12 4.73
N PHE A 188 3.06 -53.78 5.69
CA PHE A 188 4.42 -53.29 5.43
C PHE A 188 5.41 -54.44 5.21
N ASP A 189 6.45 -54.24 4.39
CA ASP A 189 7.54 -55.23 4.22
C ASP A 189 8.17 -55.61 5.57
N ASN A 190 8.50 -56.88 5.72
CA ASN A 190 9.17 -57.43 6.90
C ASN A 190 8.42 -57.15 8.23
N VAL A 191 7.08 -57.20 8.24
CA VAL A 191 6.29 -57.09 9.49
C VAL A 191 5.43 -58.33 9.73
N THR A 192 5.40 -58.78 10.98
CA THR A 192 4.30 -59.56 11.54
C THR A 192 3.96 -59.05 12.95
N CYS A 193 2.69 -59.01 13.32
CA CYS A 193 2.27 -58.51 14.61
C CYS A 193 2.24 -59.61 15.67
N SER A 194 2.58 -59.28 16.91
CA SER A 194 2.20 -60.11 18.06
C SER A 194 1.48 -59.30 19.12
N THR A 195 0.27 -59.76 19.43
CA THR A 195 -0.62 -59.19 20.44
C THR A 195 -0.40 -59.86 21.79
N ALA A 196 -0.35 -59.08 22.86
CA ALA A 196 -0.40 -59.55 24.24
C ALA A 196 -1.38 -58.70 25.06
N LEU A 197 -2.19 -59.33 25.90
CA LEU A 197 -3.19 -58.67 26.75
C LEU A 197 -2.64 -58.44 28.17
N HIS A 198 -2.57 -57.19 28.62
CA HIS A 198 -2.18 -56.83 29.98
C HIS A 198 -3.22 -55.90 30.63
N LYS A 199 -3.78 -56.31 31.77
CA LYS A 199 -4.77 -55.53 32.55
C LYS A 199 -5.93 -54.97 31.69
N GLY A 200 -6.46 -55.79 30.78
CA GLY A 200 -7.57 -55.38 29.89
C GLY A 200 -7.18 -54.39 28.79
N THR A 201 -5.89 -54.25 28.48
CA THR A 201 -5.37 -53.47 27.35
C THR A 201 -4.49 -54.36 26.49
N TYR A 202 -4.79 -54.44 25.19
CA TYR A 202 -3.94 -55.10 24.22
C TYR A 202 -2.69 -54.26 23.95
N SER A 203 -1.56 -54.92 23.83
CA SER A 203 -0.29 -54.36 23.34
C SER A 203 0.10 -55.13 22.09
N ILE A 204 0.26 -54.42 20.98
CA ILE A 204 0.58 -54.99 19.68
C ILE A 204 1.99 -54.53 19.31
N TYR A 205 2.88 -55.50 19.08
CA TYR A 205 4.26 -55.25 18.70
C TYR A 205 4.48 -55.69 17.25
N ALA A 206 4.92 -54.77 16.40
CA ALA A 206 5.30 -55.06 15.02
C ALA A 206 6.67 -55.73 14.99
N LYS A 207 6.71 -57.07 14.97
CA LYS A 207 7.96 -57.85 14.85
C LYS A 207 8.47 -57.82 13.42
N ARG A 208 9.78 -57.90 13.28
CA ARG A 208 10.43 -58.28 12.02
C ARG A 208 10.34 -59.78 11.78
N VAL A 209 10.10 -60.19 10.54
CA VAL A 209 10.05 -61.60 10.10
C VAL A 209 11.48 -62.07 9.79
N ASP A 210 12.15 -61.33 8.92
CA ASP A 210 13.58 -61.39 8.67
C ASP A 210 14.31 -60.61 9.77
N SER A 211 15.07 -61.32 10.58
CA SER A 211 15.78 -60.74 11.73
C SER A 211 16.93 -59.79 11.36
N SER A 212 17.41 -59.82 10.11
CA SER A 212 18.57 -59.07 9.62
C SER A 212 18.24 -57.62 9.17
N ARG A 213 16.97 -57.34 8.89
CA ARG A 213 16.48 -56.02 8.45
C ARG A 213 15.50 -55.44 9.48
N PRO A 214 15.38 -54.11 9.62
CA PRO A 214 14.31 -53.50 10.41
C PRO A 214 12.93 -53.83 9.81
N PRO A 215 11.85 -53.81 10.62
CA PRO A 215 10.49 -53.93 10.11
C PRO A 215 10.08 -52.68 9.33
N GLY A 216 9.38 -52.83 8.21
CA GLY A 216 9.10 -51.75 7.26
C GLY A 216 8.37 -50.56 7.87
N ILE A 217 7.40 -50.81 8.77
CA ILE A 217 6.67 -49.78 9.52
C ILE A 217 7.59 -48.91 10.38
N PHE A 218 8.67 -49.46 10.95
CA PHE A 218 9.64 -48.69 11.74
C PHE A 218 10.51 -47.81 10.85
N THR A 219 11.00 -48.35 9.73
CA THR A 219 11.76 -47.59 8.72
C THR A 219 10.91 -46.47 8.09
N TRP A 220 9.63 -46.73 7.87
CA TRP A 220 8.65 -45.74 7.39
C TRP A 220 8.37 -44.64 8.42
N ALA A 221 8.09 -45.00 9.69
CA ALA A 221 7.93 -44.03 10.77
C ALA A 221 9.20 -43.20 11.03
N GLY A 222 10.39 -43.78 10.79
CA GLY A 222 11.67 -43.08 10.83
C GLY A 222 11.79 -42.01 9.75
N ARG A 223 11.38 -42.31 8.50
CA ARG A 223 11.36 -41.33 7.40
C ARG A 223 10.41 -40.16 7.66
N LEU A 224 9.23 -40.44 8.25
CA LEU A 224 8.25 -39.43 8.66
C LEU A 224 8.63 -38.66 9.95
N GLY A 225 9.85 -38.84 10.49
CA GLY A 225 10.32 -38.13 11.67
C GLY A 225 9.51 -38.41 12.94
N LEU A 226 8.85 -39.57 13.05
CA LEU A 226 7.95 -39.94 14.16
C LEU A 226 8.67 -40.64 15.32
N LEU A 227 9.81 -41.30 15.07
CA LEU A 227 10.53 -42.08 16.07
C LEU A 227 11.10 -41.17 17.18
N GLY A 228 11.08 -41.66 18.42
CA GLY A 228 11.57 -40.94 19.60
C GLY A 228 10.68 -39.80 20.12
N LYS A 229 9.65 -39.37 19.37
CA LYS A 229 8.74 -38.30 19.80
C LYS A 229 7.86 -38.75 20.98
N GLN A 230 7.87 -37.95 22.05
CA GLN A 230 7.00 -38.11 23.23
C GLN A 230 5.63 -37.44 22.99
N ALA A 231 4.62 -37.78 23.80
CA ALA A 231 3.24 -37.26 23.65
C ALA A 231 3.09 -35.72 23.72
N THR A 232 4.07 -35.00 24.27
CA THR A 232 4.12 -33.53 24.28
C THR A 232 4.68 -32.92 23.00
N VAL A 233 5.39 -33.71 22.19
CA VAL A 233 6.07 -33.30 20.94
C VAL A 233 5.67 -34.18 19.75
N LYS A 234 4.58 -34.96 19.86
CA LYS A 234 3.93 -35.57 18.71
C LYS A 234 3.39 -34.47 17.80
N GLU A 235 3.47 -34.68 16.49
CA GLU A 235 2.94 -33.82 15.45
C GLU A 235 2.58 -34.68 14.23
N ILE A 236 1.64 -34.22 13.41
CA ILE A 236 1.34 -34.82 12.11
C ILE A 236 2.52 -34.52 11.17
N PRO A 237 3.07 -35.51 10.45
CA PRO A 237 4.13 -35.30 9.46
C PRO A 237 3.68 -34.40 8.31
N ASP A 238 4.60 -33.58 7.81
CA ASP A 238 4.35 -32.59 6.74
C ASP A 238 3.77 -33.24 5.47
N GLU A 239 4.22 -34.43 5.10
CA GLU A 239 3.73 -35.14 3.93
C GLU A 239 2.27 -35.59 4.07
N ALA A 240 1.77 -35.77 5.30
CA ALA A 240 0.38 -36.14 5.55
C ALA A 240 -0.60 -34.97 5.31
N PHE A 241 -0.14 -33.72 5.32
CA PHE A 241 -0.96 -32.57 4.88
C PHE A 241 -1.27 -32.62 3.38
N ARG A 242 -0.43 -33.28 2.58
CA ARG A 242 -0.63 -33.42 1.13
C ARG A 242 -1.71 -34.44 0.76
N LEU A 243 -2.28 -35.16 1.72
CA LEU A 243 -3.33 -36.17 1.49
C LEU A 243 -4.65 -35.52 0.98
N GLY A 244 -5.34 -36.23 0.09
CA GLY A 244 -6.69 -35.85 -0.33
C GLY A 244 -7.74 -36.10 0.76
N SER A 245 -8.88 -35.39 0.69
CA SER A 245 -9.88 -35.32 1.78
C SER A 245 -10.37 -36.66 2.34
N ARG A 246 -10.46 -37.72 1.51
CA ARG A 246 -10.77 -39.10 1.96
C ARG A 246 -9.72 -39.64 2.92
N GLN A 247 -8.43 -39.47 2.61
CA GLN A 247 -7.34 -39.97 3.43
C GLN A 247 -7.07 -39.08 4.65
N LEU A 248 -7.38 -37.77 4.58
CA LEU A 248 -7.49 -36.93 5.78
C LEU A 248 -8.62 -37.41 6.71
N GLY A 249 -9.80 -37.73 6.16
CA GLY A 249 -10.92 -38.31 6.91
C GLY A 249 -10.52 -39.62 7.62
N LEU A 250 -9.88 -40.54 6.90
CA LEU A 250 -9.36 -41.82 7.43
C LEU A 250 -8.26 -41.64 8.48
N LEU A 251 -7.31 -40.72 8.28
CA LEU A 251 -6.26 -40.40 9.25
C LEU A 251 -6.87 -39.90 10.56
N ILE A 252 -7.73 -38.89 10.46
CA ILE A 252 -8.39 -38.28 11.63
C ILE A 252 -9.30 -39.30 12.30
N SER A 253 -9.95 -40.21 11.57
CA SER A 253 -10.84 -41.21 12.17
C SER A 253 -10.08 -42.11 13.15
N ARG A 254 -8.88 -42.57 12.79
CA ARG A 254 -8.05 -43.40 13.69
C ARG A 254 -7.47 -42.63 14.87
N MET A 255 -7.04 -41.38 14.66
CA MET A 255 -6.66 -40.50 15.77
C MET A 255 -7.84 -40.32 16.76
N TRP A 256 -9.05 -40.13 16.25
CA TRP A 256 -10.25 -39.92 17.08
C TRP A 256 -10.81 -41.21 17.71
N GLU A 257 -10.48 -42.39 17.17
CA GLU A 257 -10.80 -43.68 17.78
C GLU A 257 -9.86 -44.04 18.95
N GLY A 258 -8.64 -43.50 18.97
CA GLY A 258 -7.78 -43.40 20.15
C GLY A 258 -8.24 -42.31 21.12
N ASP A 259 -7.55 -41.17 21.15
CA ASP A 259 -7.73 -40.12 22.18
C ASP A 259 -9.05 -39.33 22.06
N GLY A 260 -9.79 -39.50 20.97
CA GLY A 260 -11.04 -38.78 20.73
C GLY A 260 -12.18 -39.24 21.65
N HIS A 261 -12.83 -38.29 22.30
CA HIS A 261 -13.94 -38.51 23.24
C HIS A 261 -15.30 -38.24 22.56
N ILE A 262 -16.24 -39.18 22.74
CA ILE A 262 -17.62 -39.07 22.25
C ILE A 262 -18.57 -39.27 23.43
N ASN A 263 -19.26 -38.20 23.81
CA ASN A 263 -20.24 -38.17 24.89
C ASN A 263 -21.62 -37.80 24.31
N ASP A 264 -22.47 -38.80 24.19
CA ASP A 264 -23.84 -38.73 23.71
C ASP A 264 -24.79 -38.02 24.69
N THR A 265 -24.51 -38.09 25.99
CA THR A 265 -25.33 -37.49 27.05
C THR A 265 -25.14 -35.98 27.12
N ASP A 266 -23.90 -35.50 27.21
CA ASP A 266 -23.57 -34.06 27.19
C ASP A 266 -23.43 -33.50 25.76
N ARG A 267 -23.80 -34.30 24.75
CA ARG A 267 -23.69 -34.03 23.29
C ARG A 267 -22.38 -33.36 22.88
N SER A 268 -21.26 -33.86 23.41
CA SER A 268 -19.92 -33.31 23.19
C SER A 268 -18.99 -34.28 22.47
N LEU A 269 -18.23 -33.73 21.53
CA LEU A 269 -17.24 -34.41 20.69
C LEU A 269 -15.94 -33.61 20.74
N PHE A 270 -14.88 -34.18 21.28
CA PHE A 270 -13.57 -33.52 21.34
C PHE A 270 -12.40 -34.50 21.21
N TYR A 271 -11.29 -34.02 20.65
CA TYR A 271 -9.99 -34.69 20.71
C TYR A 271 -9.16 -34.10 21.85
N ALA A 272 -8.34 -34.90 22.52
CA ALA A 272 -7.52 -34.45 23.66
C ALA A 272 -6.06 -34.90 23.51
N THR A 273 -5.12 -33.99 23.72
CA THR A 273 -3.68 -34.29 23.61
C THR A 273 -2.83 -33.42 24.55
N SER A 274 -1.57 -33.81 24.76
CA SER A 274 -0.55 -33.01 25.44
C SER A 274 0.36 -32.22 24.49
N SER A 275 0.18 -32.34 23.17
CA SER A 275 0.93 -31.56 22.18
C SER A 275 0.08 -30.40 21.63
N GLU A 276 0.52 -29.17 21.88
CA GLU A 276 -0.08 -27.95 21.32
C GLU A 276 0.00 -27.97 19.78
N ARG A 277 1.16 -28.38 19.25
CA ARG A 277 1.43 -28.54 17.83
C ARG A 277 0.40 -29.47 17.17
N LEU A 278 0.22 -30.67 17.72
CA LEU A 278 -0.75 -31.65 17.19
C LEU A 278 -2.19 -31.12 17.25
N ALA A 279 -2.54 -30.37 18.29
CA ALA A 279 -3.89 -29.84 18.45
C ALA A 279 -4.21 -28.74 17.41
N HIS A 280 -3.27 -27.83 17.13
CA HIS A 280 -3.41 -26.83 16.06
C HIS A 280 -3.39 -27.46 14.67
N GLN A 281 -2.48 -28.40 14.40
CA GLN A 281 -2.44 -29.14 13.13
C GLN A 281 -3.77 -29.88 12.87
N LEU A 282 -4.34 -30.53 13.89
CA LEU A 282 -5.64 -31.19 13.78
C LEU A 282 -6.80 -30.19 13.58
N GLN A 283 -6.74 -29.01 14.20
CA GLN A 283 -7.70 -27.92 13.97
C GLN A 283 -7.68 -27.45 12.51
N HIS A 284 -6.49 -27.32 11.92
CA HIS A 284 -6.30 -26.98 10.51
C HIS A 284 -6.81 -28.08 9.56
N LEU A 285 -6.53 -29.36 9.84
CA LEU A 285 -7.05 -30.46 9.02
C LEU A 285 -8.58 -30.58 9.11
N LEU A 286 -9.19 -30.37 10.29
CA LEU A 286 -10.65 -30.25 10.42
C LEU A 286 -11.19 -29.09 9.59
N LEU A 287 -10.51 -27.94 9.57
CA LEU A 287 -10.91 -26.79 8.76
C LEU A 287 -10.87 -27.05 7.24
N ARG A 288 -9.90 -27.85 6.76
CA ARG A 288 -9.86 -28.32 5.36
C ARG A 288 -10.98 -29.30 5.01
N LEU A 289 -11.53 -30.03 6.00
CA LEU A 289 -12.79 -30.78 5.87
C LEU A 289 -14.04 -29.92 6.14
N GLY A 290 -13.89 -28.61 6.33
CA GLY A 290 -14.98 -27.67 6.61
C GLY A 290 -15.62 -27.83 7.98
N ILE A 291 -14.89 -28.34 8.97
CA ILE A 291 -15.36 -28.59 10.34
C ILE A 291 -14.77 -27.53 11.27
N ILE A 292 -15.58 -26.53 11.62
CA ILE A 292 -15.17 -25.47 12.55
C ILE A 292 -15.11 -26.04 13.97
N SER A 293 -13.93 -25.96 14.57
CA SER A 293 -13.59 -26.54 15.87
C SER A 293 -12.93 -25.52 16.79
N ARG A 294 -13.16 -25.65 18.09
CA ARG A 294 -12.64 -24.78 19.16
C ARG A 294 -11.58 -25.52 19.97
N LEU A 295 -10.37 -25.00 19.96
CA LEU A 295 -9.29 -25.41 20.84
C LEU A 295 -9.49 -24.79 22.25
N ARG A 296 -9.08 -25.53 23.29
CA ARG A 296 -9.08 -25.13 24.69
C ARG A 296 -7.87 -25.69 25.42
N THR A 297 -7.08 -24.83 26.03
CA THR A 297 -6.07 -25.22 27.02
C THR A 297 -6.75 -25.63 28.33
N VAL A 298 -6.33 -26.76 28.91
CA VAL A 298 -6.84 -27.31 30.17
C VAL A 298 -5.68 -27.79 31.06
N ASN A 299 -5.83 -27.63 32.38
CA ASN A 299 -4.89 -28.22 33.34
C ASN A 299 -5.40 -29.59 33.78
N PHE A 300 -4.71 -30.65 33.36
CA PHE A 300 -5.01 -32.01 33.81
C PHE A 300 -4.60 -32.19 35.28
N PRO A 301 -5.45 -32.81 36.13
CA PRO A 301 -5.18 -33.03 37.56
C PRO A 301 -4.21 -34.20 37.80
N TYR A 302 -2.97 -34.06 37.30
CA TYR A 302 -1.83 -34.91 37.66
C TYR A 302 -1.10 -34.35 38.89
N ARG A 303 -0.30 -35.19 39.57
CA ARG A 303 0.45 -34.83 40.80
C ARG A 303 1.38 -33.61 40.68
N THR A 304 1.74 -33.20 39.48
CA THR A 304 2.60 -32.03 39.18
C THR A 304 1.84 -30.89 38.50
N GLY A 305 0.55 -31.08 38.18
CA GLY A 305 -0.10 -30.40 37.05
C GLY A 305 0.48 -30.85 35.70
N ARG A 306 -0.34 -30.85 34.65
CA ARG A 306 0.09 -30.92 33.25
C ARG A 306 -0.86 -30.10 32.38
N ILE A 307 -0.32 -29.22 31.55
CA ILE A 307 -1.09 -28.54 30.51
C ILE A 307 -1.49 -29.58 29.44
N GLY A 308 -2.69 -29.41 28.89
CA GLY A 308 -3.22 -30.21 27.80
C GLY A 308 -4.21 -29.42 26.96
N TYR A 309 -4.58 -30.00 25.82
CA TYR A 309 -5.27 -29.29 24.75
C TYR A 309 -6.48 -30.12 24.31
N GLN A 310 -7.67 -29.53 24.37
CA GLN A 310 -8.93 -30.15 23.97
C GLN A 310 -9.52 -29.42 22.76
N LEU A 311 -9.65 -30.13 21.65
CA LEU A 311 -10.18 -29.64 20.39
C LEU A 311 -11.62 -30.11 20.21
N PHE A 312 -12.58 -29.23 20.49
CA PHE A 312 -14.02 -29.51 20.41
C PHE A 312 -14.56 -29.26 19.00
N VAL A 313 -15.30 -30.22 18.45
CA VAL A 313 -16.19 -29.97 17.29
C VAL A 313 -17.44 -29.26 17.81
N THR A 314 -17.84 -28.12 17.24
CA THR A 314 -18.94 -27.31 17.82
C THR A 314 -20.03 -26.93 16.84
N GLY A 315 -21.30 -27.13 17.25
CA GLY A 315 -22.48 -26.84 16.43
C GLY A 315 -22.88 -28.02 15.53
N ASN A 316 -24.19 -28.17 15.29
CA ASN A 316 -24.75 -29.35 14.66
C ASN A 316 -24.24 -29.58 13.22
N GLU A 317 -24.06 -28.51 12.43
CA GLU A 317 -23.50 -28.59 11.07
C GLU A 317 -22.09 -29.23 11.05
N ASN A 318 -21.23 -28.87 12.00
CA ASN A 318 -19.88 -29.41 12.13
C ASN A 318 -19.89 -30.86 12.64
N LEU A 319 -20.85 -31.23 13.49
CA LEU A 319 -21.05 -32.62 13.93
C LEU A 319 -21.55 -33.52 12.79
N VAL A 320 -22.45 -33.03 11.94
CA VAL A 320 -22.90 -33.72 10.73
C VAL A 320 -21.75 -33.88 9.73
N ARG A 321 -21.00 -32.81 9.45
CA ARG A 321 -19.79 -32.88 8.61
C ARG A 321 -18.75 -33.87 9.15
N PHE A 322 -18.51 -33.89 10.46
CA PHE A 322 -17.63 -34.87 11.10
C PHE A 322 -18.13 -36.31 10.91
N ARG A 323 -19.43 -36.56 11.11
CA ARG A 323 -20.02 -37.89 10.88
C ARG A 323 -19.80 -38.35 9.42
N ASP A 324 -20.09 -37.46 8.48
CA ASP A 324 -20.16 -37.79 7.05
C ASP A 324 -18.79 -37.82 6.34
N THR A 325 -17.74 -37.21 6.93
CA THR A 325 -16.38 -37.16 6.33
C THR A 325 -15.30 -37.90 7.13
N ILE A 326 -15.48 -38.11 8.43
CA ILE A 326 -14.49 -38.75 9.30
C ILE A 326 -15.05 -40.05 9.88
N ALA A 327 -16.19 -39.99 10.57
CA ALA A 327 -16.72 -41.15 11.28
C ALA A 327 -17.22 -42.27 10.35
N VAL A 328 -17.57 -41.95 9.10
CA VAL A 328 -17.81 -42.93 8.03
C VAL A 328 -16.67 -43.96 7.86
N HIS A 329 -15.46 -43.65 8.35
CA HIS A 329 -14.31 -44.54 8.37
C HIS A 329 -14.11 -45.33 9.68
N PHE A 330 -14.85 -45.04 10.77
CA PHE A 330 -14.69 -45.71 12.07
C PHE A 330 -14.82 -47.24 11.98
N VAL A 331 -14.02 -47.96 12.77
CA VAL A 331 -14.09 -49.42 12.91
C VAL A 331 -14.83 -49.88 14.15
N SER A 332 -14.79 -49.10 15.23
CA SER A 332 -15.46 -49.39 16.50
C SER A 332 -16.98 -49.18 16.39
N PRO A 333 -17.81 -50.26 16.40
CA PRO A 333 -19.26 -50.12 16.23
C PRO A 333 -19.92 -49.37 17.40
N ALA A 334 -19.32 -49.46 18.59
CA ALA A 334 -19.77 -48.76 19.79
C ALA A 334 -19.50 -47.24 19.72
N ARG A 335 -18.37 -46.80 19.13
CA ARG A 335 -18.10 -45.38 18.87
C ARG A 335 -19.02 -44.83 17.79
N GLN A 336 -19.23 -45.59 16.71
CA GLN A 336 -20.17 -45.22 15.64
C GLN A 336 -21.60 -45.02 16.19
N ALA A 337 -22.13 -46.01 16.91
CA ALA A 337 -23.47 -45.95 17.50
C ALA A 337 -23.64 -44.88 18.61
N LYS A 338 -22.54 -44.32 19.16
CA LYS A 338 -22.58 -43.11 19.99
C LYS A 338 -22.71 -41.85 19.16
N LEU A 339 -21.92 -41.72 18.09
CA LEU A 339 -21.95 -40.55 17.24
C LEU A 339 -23.27 -40.43 16.47
N ASP A 340 -23.79 -41.54 15.93
CA ASP A 340 -25.07 -41.53 15.21
C ASP A 340 -26.21 -40.96 16.08
N ARG A 341 -26.31 -41.39 17.34
CA ARG A 341 -27.29 -40.85 18.30
C ARG A 341 -27.05 -39.36 18.59
N LEU A 342 -25.80 -38.96 18.80
CA LEU A 342 -25.40 -37.55 19.00
C LEU A 342 -25.80 -36.65 17.81
N SER A 343 -25.75 -37.18 16.58
CA SER A 343 -26.06 -36.49 15.31
C SER A 343 -27.52 -36.51 14.87
N LEU A 344 -28.40 -37.33 15.48
CA LEU A 344 -29.78 -37.53 15.01
C LEU A 344 -30.83 -36.69 15.75
N GLU A 345 -30.54 -36.18 16.95
CA GLU A 345 -31.56 -35.54 17.79
C GLU A 345 -31.76 -34.03 17.51
N ASN A 346 -32.88 -33.73 16.85
CA ASN A 346 -33.64 -32.47 16.87
C ASN A 346 -32.87 -31.16 16.58
N VAL A 347 -32.71 -30.86 15.28
CA VAL A 347 -32.12 -29.62 14.73
C VAL A 347 -32.78 -28.34 15.28
N ALA A 348 -34.07 -28.38 15.62
CA ALA A 348 -34.92 -27.21 15.90
C ALA A 348 -34.62 -26.43 17.19
N THR A 349 -33.56 -26.77 17.95
CA THR A 349 -33.33 -26.23 19.31
C THR A 349 -31.91 -25.72 19.61
N GLN A 350 -30.97 -25.78 18.66
CA GLN A 350 -29.56 -25.46 18.94
C GLN A 350 -29.06 -24.17 18.27
N SER A 351 -28.34 -23.35 19.03
CA SER A 351 -27.79 -22.07 18.58
C SER A 351 -26.59 -22.27 17.64
N THR A 352 -26.72 -21.87 16.38
CA THR A 352 -25.61 -21.76 15.43
C THR A 352 -24.54 -20.80 15.97
N LYS A 353 -23.28 -21.25 16.05
CA LYS A 353 -22.13 -20.45 16.51
C LYS A 353 -21.43 -19.69 15.37
N ASP A 354 -21.84 -19.94 14.13
CA ASP A 354 -21.49 -19.16 12.94
C ASP A 354 -22.47 -17.99 12.83
N VAL A 355 -21.97 -16.82 13.23
CA VAL A 355 -22.75 -15.57 13.31
C VAL A 355 -22.09 -14.47 12.50
N VAL A 356 -22.93 -13.66 11.86
CA VAL A 356 -22.52 -12.40 11.23
C VAL A 356 -22.52 -11.30 12.32
N PRO A 357 -21.47 -10.47 12.43
CA PRO A 357 -21.35 -9.38 13.40
C PRO A 357 -22.54 -8.42 13.42
N ILE A 358 -22.72 -7.75 14.55
CA ILE A 358 -23.92 -6.92 14.83
C ILE A 358 -24.05 -5.76 13.82
N SER A 359 -22.95 -5.26 13.25
CA SER A 359 -22.90 -4.18 12.25
C SER A 359 -23.73 -4.46 10.99
N VAL A 360 -23.98 -5.72 10.63
CA VAL A 360 -24.90 -6.08 9.53
C VAL A 360 -26.33 -5.55 9.73
N LYS A 361 -26.71 -5.19 10.97
CA LYS A 361 -28.03 -4.58 11.26
C LYS A 361 -28.27 -3.28 10.48
N SER A 362 -27.23 -2.51 10.16
CA SER A 362 -27.36 -1.30 9.33
C SER A 362 -27.82 -1.65 7.91
N ALA A 363 -27.10 -2.56 7.24
CA ALA A 363 -27.48 -3.07 5.91
C ALA A 363 -28.88 -3.70 5.89
N VAL A 364 -29.26 -4.47 6.92
CA VAL A 364 -30.63 -5.04 7.03
C VAL A 364 -31.70 -3.94 7.15
N ARG A 365 -31.41 -2.85 7.88
CA ARG A 365 -32.31 -1.69 7.96
C ARG A 365 -32.40 -0.98 6.61
N GLU A 366 -31.27 -0.70 5.97
CA GLU A 366 -31.21 0.03 4.70
C GLU A 366 -31.87 -0.75 3.56
N ALA A 367 -31.66 -2.06 3.46
CA ALA A 367 -32.35 -2.92 2.51
C ALA A 367 -33.88 -2.94 2.74
N LYS A 368 -34.32 -3.04 4.01
CA LYS A 368 -35.74 -2.93 4.38
C LYS A 368 -36.34 -1.57 4.00
N GLU A 369 -35.62 -0.47 4.27
CA GLU A 369 -36.08 0.90 4.01
C GLU A 369 -36.18 1.15 2.49
N ARG A 370 -35.20 0.67 1.71
CA ARG A 370 -35.21 0.68 0.24
C ARG A 370 -36.37 -0.12 -0.35
N ALA A 371 -36.74 -1.25 0.27
CA ALA A 371 -37.89 -2.07 -0.13
C ALA A 371 -39.26 -1.52 0.32
N GLY A 372 -39.29 -0.53 1.22
CA GLY A 372 -40.53 0.06 1.77
C GLY A 372 -41.34 -0.84 2.72
N LEU A 373 -40.90 -2.08 2.96
CA LEU A 373 -41.68 -3.10 3.68
C LEU A 373 -41.70 -2.92 5.20
N THR A 374 -42.78 -3.36 5.85
CA THR A 374 -42.87 -3.52 7.30
C THR A 374 -42.21 -4.81 7.78
N TRP A 375 -41.93 -4.90 9.09
CA TRP A 375 -41.47 -6.15 9.70
C TRP A 375 -42.52 -7.27 9.74
N LEU A 376 -43.80 -6.94 9.55
CA LEU A 376 -44.87 -7.95 9.45
C LEU A 376 -44.77 -8.68 8.10
N GLU A 377 -44.69 -7.92 7.01
CA GLU A 377 -44.55 -8.47 5.65
C GLU A 377 -43.24 -9.25 5.48
N ILE A 378 -42.12 -8.77 6.05
CA ILE A 378 -40.85 -9.53 6.09
C ILE A 378 -41.03 -10.85 6.85
N ASN A 379 -41.76 -10.86 7.96
CA ASN A 379 -42.01 -12.08 8.73
C ASN A 379 -42.98 -13.04 8.00
N GLU A 380 -43.92 -12.53 7.20
CA GLU A 380 -44.85 -13.36 6.42
C GLU A 380 -44.21 -13.93 5.15
N GLN A 381 -43.34 -13.17 4.47
CA GLN A 381 -42.77 -13.53 3.16
C GLN A 381 -41.37 -14.16 3.26
N CYS A 382 -40.48 -13.60 4.08
CA CYS A 382 -39.14 -14.13 4.31
C CYS A 382 -39.11 -15.13 5.49
N GLY A 383 -40.05 -15.00 6.45
CA GLY A 383 -40.10 -15.83 7.66
C GLY A 383 -39.05 -15.46 8.71
N VAL A 384 -38.62 -14.20 8.74
CA VAL A 384 -37.65 -13.63 9.69
C VAL A 384 -38.35 -12.59 10.55
N ALA A 385 -38.30 -12.76 11.87
CA ALA A 385 -39.15 -12.01 12.80
C ALA A 385 -38.44 -10.76 13.36
N GLN A 386 -39.17 -9.66 13.59
CA GLN A 386 -38.62 -8.41 14.16
C GLN A 386 -37.84 -8.62 15.47
N ARG A 387 -38.26 -9.57 16.30
CA ARG A 387 -37.59 -9.98 17.56
C ARG A 387 -36.17 -10.50 17.36
N GLU A 388 -35.80 -10.95 16.16
CA GLU A 388 -34.42 -11.31 15.83
C GLU A 388 -33.51 -10.06 15.80
N PHE A 389 -34.06 -8.85 15.70
CA PHE A 389 -33.33 -7.57 15.60
C PHE A 389 -33.50 -6.62 16.79
N TYR A 390 -34.35 -6.95 17.77
CA TYR A 390 -34.64 -6.12 18.96
C TYR A 390 -34.89 -6.97 20.22
N PRO A 391 -34.45 -6.55 21.42
CA PRO A 391 -33.67 -5.34 21.72
C PRO A 391 -32.17 -5.54 21.49
N THR A 392 -31.45 -4.47 21.17
CA THR A 392 -29.98 -4.48 21.04
C THR A 392 -29.24 -4.32 22.36
N GLY A 393 -29.92 -3.91 23.44
CA GLY A 393 -29.36 -3.79 24.80
C GLY A 393 -29.33 -5.08 25.63
N ALA A 394 -29.68 -6.24 25.05
CA ALA A 394 -29.55 -7.52 25.73
C ALA A 394 -28.07 -7.91 25.83
N ALA A 395 -27.48 -7.77 27.02
CA ALA A 395 -26.07 -8.06 27.28
C ALA A 395 -25.69 -9.48 26.81
N GLY A 396 -24.71 -9.58 25.92
CA GLY A 396 -24.20 -10.85 25.41
C GLY A 396 -24.69 -11.27 24.02
N LYS A 397 -25.53 -10.49 23.31
CA LYS A 397 -25.73 -10.73 21.87
C LYS A 397 -24.46 -10.35 21.10
N ASN A 398 -23.87 -11.30 20.37
CA ASN A 398 -22.61 -11.10 19.60
C ASN A 398 -22.81 -11.05 18.07
N GLY A 399 -24.05 -11.14 17.56
CA GLY A 399 -24.31 -11.19 16.12
C GLY A 399 -25.68 -11.76 15.77
N PHE A 400 -25.82 -12.17 14.51
CA PHE A 400 -27.02 -12.81 13.92
C PHE A 400 -26.63 -14.15 13.30
N ALA A 401 -27.49 -15.17 13.38
CA ALA A 401 -27.23 -16.45 12.72
C ALA A 401 -27.10 -16.25 11.20
N ARG A 402 -26.07 -16.85 10.58
CA ARG A 402 -25.78 -16.65 9.15
C ARG A 402 -26.98 -16.93 8.25
N LEU A 403 -27.74 -17.99 8.54
CA LEU A 403 -28.95 -18.35 7.80
C LEU A 403 -30.06 -17.28 7.85
N THR A 404 -30.18 -16.52 8.94
CA THR A 404 -31.10 -15.35 8.99
C THR A 404 -30.64 -14.27 8.02
N ILE A 405 -29.33 -14.00 7.92
CA ILE A 405 -28.78 -13.00 6.98
C ILE A 405 -28.91 -13.47 5.54
N GLN A 406 -28.64 -14.75 5.23
CA GLN A 406 -28.85 -15.32 3.89
C GLN A 406 -30.30 -15.19 3.44
N ARG A 407 -31.28 -15.57 4.28
CA ARG A 407 -32.71 -15.44 3.95
C ARG A 407 -33.14 -14.00 3.67
N LEU A 408 -32.56 -13.02 4.37
CA LEU A 408 -32.79 -11.59 4.09
C LEU A 408 -32.07 -11.12 2.82
N ALA A 409 -30.86 -11.63 2.55
CA ALA A 409 -30.11 -11.34 1.34
C ALA A 409 -30.82 -11.83 0.08
N ASP A 410 -31.40 -13.03 0.13
CA ASP A 410 -32.16 -13.63 -0.97
C ASP A 410 -33.52 -12.94 -1.16
N PHE A 411 -34.15 -12.49 -0.06
CA PHE A 411 -35.42 -11.79 -0.09
C PHE A 411 -35.32 -10.34 -0.60
N PHE A 412 -34.25 -9.62 -0.23
CA PHE A 412 -34.05 -8.23 -0.68
C PHE A 412 -33.23 -8.09 -1.97
N GLY A 413 -32.46 -9.11 -2.37
CA GLY A 413 -31.50 -9.01 -3.46
C GLY A 413 -30.39 -7.98 -3.17
N ASP A 414 -29.98 -7.84 -1.91
CA ASP A 414 -29.01 -6.82 -1.47
C ASP A 414 -27.59 -7.38 -1.42
N ASP A 415 -26.67 -6.80 -2.21
CA ASP A 415 -25.28 -7.25 -2.33
C ASP A 415 -24.50 -7.23 -1.01
N THR A 416 -24.80 -6.29 -0.10
CA THR A 416 -24.11 -6.22 1.20
C THR A 416 -24.57 -7.36 2.12
N LEU A 417 -25.86 -7.71 2.07
CA LEU A 417 -26.38 -8.89 2.77
C LEU A 417 -25.93 -10.20 2.11
N GLN A 418 -25.82 -10.25 0.79
CA GLN A 418 -25.29 -11.41 0.05
C GLN A 418 -23.83 -11.67 0.45
N ARG A 419 -22.97 -10.65 0.34
CA ARG A 419 -21.58 -10.64 0.82
C ARG A 419 -21.47 -11.10 2.28
N ALA A 420 -22.26 -10.52 3.18
CA ALA A 420 -22.22 -10.87 4.59
C ALA A 420 -22.68 -12.32 4.87
N GLY A 421 -23.81 -12.73 4.30
CA GLY A 421 -24.44 -14.04 4.53
C GLY A 421 -23.68 -15.19 3.89
N TYR A 422 -23.34 -15.08 2.61
CA TYR A 422 -22.74 -16.16 1.81
C TYR A 422 -21.20 -16.22 1.86
N SER A 423 -20.54 -15.31 2.59
CA SER A 423 -19.09 -15.32 2.82
C SER A 423 -18.53 -16.66 3.30
N ASP A 424 -17.27 -16.92 2.92
CA ASP A 424 -16.48 -18.06 3.40
C ASP A 424 -15.75 -17.75 4.72
N ILE A 425 -16.01 -16.57 5.30
CA ILE A 425 -15.36 -16.00 6.48
C ILE A 425 -16.18 -16.23 7.76
N TYR A 426 -15.54 -16.82 8.78
CA TYR A 426 -16.00 -16.94 10.15
C TYR A 426 -15.44 -15.80 10.98
N TRP A 427 -16.33 -15.06 11.65
CA TRP A 427 -16.01 -13.86 12.41
C TRP A 427 -15.62 -14.21 13.84
N ASP A 428 -14.39 -14.69 14.04
CA ASP A 428 -13.90 -15.13 15.33
C ASP A 428 -13.54 -13.94 16.24
N LYS A 429 -13.78 -14.09 17.53
CA LYS A 429 -13.64 -13.01 18.52
C LYS A 429 -12.27 -13.05 19.18
N ILE A 430 -11.57 -11.93 19.26
CA ILE A 430 -10.30 -11.83 20.00
C ILE A 430 -10.57 -12.01 21.50
N VAL A 431 -9.79 -12.89 22.14
CA VAL A 431 -9.86 -13.17 23.60
C VAL A 431 -8.59 -12.79 24.36
N ASN A 432 -7.44 -12.69 23.68
CA ASN A 432 -6.20 -12.18 24.25
C ASN A 432 -5.38 -11.45 23.17
N ILE A 433 -4.64 -10.41 23.58
CA ILE A 433 -3.53 -9.82 22.82
C ILE A 433 -2.43 -9.55 23.85
N GLU A 434 -1.25 -10.14 23.64
CA GLU A 434 -0.12 -10.05 24.58
C GLU A 434 1.18 -9.77 23.83
N TYR A 435 2.08 -8.98 24.40
CA TYR A 435 3.44 -8.79 23.88
C TYR A 435 4.27 -10.05 24.17
N VAL A 436 5.01 -10.54 23.17
CA VAL A 436 5.80 -11.78 23.27
C VAL A 436 7.29 -11.50 23.46
N GLY A 437 7.79 -10.42 22.86
CA GLY A 437 9.21 -10.10 22.78
C GLY A 437 9.54 -9.49 21.41
N GLU A 438 10.82 -9.57 21.04
CA GLU A 438 11.26 -9.30 19.67
C GLU A 438 11.59 -10.60 18.95
N GLU A 439 11.17 -10.73 17.70
CA GLU A 439 11.43 -11.91 16.88
C GLU A 439 11.84 -11.51 15.46
N GLN A 440 12.54 -12.42 14.76
CA GLN A 440 12.86 -12.25 13.34
C GLN A 440 11.58 -12.35 12.50
N THR A 441 11.28 -11.28 11.76
CA THR A 441 10.04 -11.14 10.99
C THR A 441 10.23 -11.18 9.47
N TYR A 442 9.16 -11.56 8.80
CA TYR A 442 9.05 -11.77 7.36
C TYR A 442 7.71 -11.23 6.86
N ASP A 443 7.50 -11.26 5.54
CA ASP A 443 6.21 -10.95 4.91
C ASP A 443 6.06 -11.67 3.55
N LEU A 444 4.81 -11.80 3.09
CA LEU A 444 4.42 -12.58 1.90
C LEU A 444 3.70 -11.68 0.88
N GLU A 445 4.24 -11.54 -0.32
CA GLU A 445 3.68 -10.65 -1.33
C GLU A 445 2.69 -11.38 -2.25
N VAL A 446 1.43 -10.93 -2.22
CA VAL A 446 0.31 -11.47 -3.02
C VAL A 446 -0.30 -10.34 -3.85
N PRO A 447 0.04 -10.20 -5.15
CA PRO A 447 -0.39 -9.05 -5.95
C PRO A 447 -1.90 -8.95 -6.19
N ASP A 448 -2.59 -10.09 -6.39
CA ASP A 448 -3.98 -10.09 -6.90
C ASP A 448 -5.06 -9.70 -5.87
N THR A 449 -4.70 -9.68 -4.58
CA THR A 449 -5.65 -9.50 -3.45
C THR A 449 -5.04 -8.78 -2.25
N HIS A 450 -3.72 -8.60 -2.22
CA HIS A 450 -2.98 -7.99 -1.11
C HIS A 450 -3.17 -8.71 0.26
N ASN A 451 -3.68 -9.95 0.28
CA ASN A 451 -3.96 -10.69 1.51
C ASN A 451 -3.82 -12.21 1.34
N PHE A 452 -3.61 -12.91 2.46
CA PHE A 452 -3.47 -14.37 2.52
C PHE A 452 -3.97 -14.93 3.85
N VAL A 453 -4.10 -16.25 3.93
CA VAL A 453 -4.41 -16.95 5.19
C VAL A 453 -3.11 -17.44 5.85
N ALA A 454 -2.88 -17.02 7.09
CA ALA A 454 -1.77 -17.43 7.94
C ALA A 454 -2.28 -17.89 9.31
N ASN A 455 -1.81 -19.04 9.83
CA ASN A 455 -2.32 -19.67 11.06
C ASN A 455 -3.87 -19.78 11.11
N ASP A 456 -4.51 -20.03 9.96
CA ASP A 456 -5.98 -19.99 9.76
C ASP A 456 -6.66 -18.63 10.10
N ILE A 457 -5.96 -17.52 9.96
CA ILE A 457 -6.45 -16.14 10.15
C ILE A 457 -6.15 -15.33 8.87
N LEU A 458 -7.04 -14.39 8.51
CA LEU A 458 -6.85 -13.56 7.31
C LEU A 458 -5.98 -12.33 7.61
N VAL A 459 -4.87 -12.19 6.87
CA VAL A 459 -3.80 -11.19 7.08
C VAL A 459 -3.44 -10.45 5.80
N HIS A 460 -2.89 -9.24 5.92
CA HIS A 460 -2.60 -8.32 4.80
C HIS A 460 -1.08 -8.25 4.53
N ASN A 461 -0.66 -8.33 3.26
CA ASN A 461 0.73 -8.09 2.86
C ASN A 461 1.17 -6.62 3.09
N SER A 462 2.47 -6.37 3.16
CA SER A 462 3.04 -5.03 2.96
C SER A 462 2.81 -4.57 1.53
N HIS A 463 2.19 -3.40 1.40
CA HIS A 463 1.79 -2.79 0.12
C HIS A 463 2.95 -1.96 -0.49
N ALA A 464 4.19 -2.28 -0.10
CA ALA A 464 5.35 -1.39 -0.20
C ALA A 464 5.85 -1.20 -1.65
N ALA A 465 5.72 -2.23 -2.50
CA ALA A 465 6.14 -2.17 -3.89
C ALA A 465 5.39 -1.07 -4.67
N ASP A 466 4.07 -0.96 -4.50
CA ASP A 466 3.24 0.00 -5.24
C ASP A 466 3.55 1.45 -4.88
N TYR A 467 3.77 1.74 -3.59
CA TYR A 467 4.21 3.07 -3.15
C TYR A 467 5.62 3.41 -3.66
N ALA A 468 6.53 2.43 -3.73
CA ALA A 468 7.84 2.63 -4.33
C ALA A 468 7.73 2.92 -5.85
N VAL A 469 6.86 2.21 -6.57
CA VAL A 469 6.56 2.46 -7.99
C VAL A 469 6.02 3.87 -8.21
N ILE A 470 5.02 4.31 -7.43
CA ILE A 470 4.46 5.68 -7.52
C ILE A 470 5.53 6.73 -7.19
N THR A 471 6.40 6.47 -6.20
CA THR A 471 7.50 7.37 -5.82
C THR A 471 8.51 7.51 -6.97
N VAL A 472 8.93 6.40 -7.58
CA VAL A 472 9.86 6.40 -8.73
C VAL A 472 9.22 7.05 -9.96
N GLN A 473 7.94 6.82 -10.24
CA GLN A 473 7.22 7.51 -11.33
C GLN A 473 7.16 9.02 -11.10
N THR A 474 6.87 9.46 -9.87
CA THR A 474 6.81 10.88 -9.49
C THR A 474 8.18 11.54 -9.60
N ALA A 475 9.24 10.87 -9.15
CA ALA A 475 10.62 11.32 -9.28
C ALA A 475 11.07 11.40 -10.75
N TYR A 476 10.73 10.39 -11.57
CA TYR A 476 10.99 10.37 -13.02
C TYR A 476 10.35 11.57 -13.72
N LEU A 477 9.11 11.93 -13.37
CA LEU A 477 8.44 13.12 -13.91
C LEU A 477 9.19 14.41 -13.54
N LYS A 478 9.59 14.62 -12.28
CA LYS A 478 10.39 15.82 -11.93
C LYS A 478 11.77 15.81 -12.60
N ALA A 479 12.39 14.64 -12.77
CA ALA A 479 13.74 14.49 -13.32
C ALA A 479 13.83 14.69 -14.84
N HIS A 480 12.77 14.37 -15.60
CA HIS A 480 12.74 14.43 -17.07
C HIS A 480 11.78 15.47 -17.65
N TYR A 481 10.74 15.86 -16.91
CA TYR A 481 9.71 16.83 -17.32
C TYR A 481 9.53 17.90 -16.22
N PRO A 482 10.60 18.64 -15.87
CA PRO A 482 10.60 19.51 -14.69
C PRO A 482 9.61 20.67 -14.78
N VAL A 483 9.38 21.21 -15.98
CA VAL A 483 8.47 22.35 -16.19
C VAL A 483 7.01 21.90 -16.07
N GLU A 484 6.69 20.75 -16.66
CA GLU A 484 5.38 20.09 -16.59
C GLU A 484 5.05 19.64 -15.18
N TYR A 485 6.02 19.03 -14.48
CA TYR A 485 5.87 18.61 -13.08
C TYR A 485 5.58 19.81 -12.18
N MET A 486 6.35 20.89 -12.28
CA MET A 486 6.18 22.06 -11.42
C MET A 486 4.89 22.83 -11.76
N ALA A 487 4.51 22.92 -13.04
CA ALA A 487 3.21 23.47 -13.44
C ALA A 487 2.03 22.64 -12.88
N ALA A 488 2.14 21.31 -12.86
CA ALA A 488 1.14 20.43 -12.27
C ALA A 488 1.03 20.61 -10.73
N GLN A 489 2.15 20.78 -10.02
CA GLN A 489 2.13 21.07 -8.57
C GLN A 489 1.49 22.44 -8.28
N LEU A 490 1.82 23.47 -9.07
CA LEU A 490 1.23 24.81 -8.97
C LEU A 490 -0.28 24.79 -9.27
N LEU A 491 -0.74 23.97 -10.23
CA LEU A 491 -2.16 23.73 -10.52
C LEU A 491 -2.89 23.05 -9.35
N VAL A 492 -2.37 21.93 -8.85
CA VAL A 492 -3.04 21.13 -7.79
C VAL A 492 -3.14 21.89 -6.47
N GLU A 493 -2.18 22.78 -6.19
CA GLU A 493 -2.10 23.52 -4.93
C GLU A 493 -2.39 25.03 -5.08
N ARG A 494 -2.97 25.44 -6.23
CA ARG A 494 -3.27 26.84 -6.60
C ARG A 494 -4.01 27.63 -5.51
N ASP A 495 -4.94 26.97 -4.81
CA ASP A 495 -5.81 27.54 -3.78
C ASP A 495 -5.11 27.71 -2.40
N LYS A 496 -3.84 27.29 -2.28
CA LYS A 496 -3.05 27.31 -1.04
C LYS A 496 -1.80 28.17 -1.22
N THR A 497 -1.95 29.48 -1.01
CA THR A 497 -0.91 30.50 -1.27
C THR A 497 0.48 30.14 -0.70
N GLU A 498 0.56 29.60 0.51
CA GLU A 498 1.83 29.16 1.13
C GLU A 498 2.56 28.07 0.31
N LYS A 499 1.82 27.14 -0.29
CA LYS A 499 2.40 26.13 -1.18
C LYS A 499 2.78 26.70 -2.54
N VAL A 500 1.97 27.60 -3.09
CA VAL A 500 2.28 28.32 -4.34
C VAL A 500 3.60 29.09 -4.19
N ILE A 501 3.82 29.80 -3.08
CA ILE A 501 5.08 30.48 -2.77
C ILE A 501 6.26 29.50 -2.83
N ASN A 502 6.17 28.38 -2.11
CA ASN A 502 7.24 27.38 -2.05
C ASN A 502 7.54 26.77 -3.42
N PHE A 503 6.52 26.46 -4.23
CA PHE A 503 6.72 25.93 -5.59
C PHE A 503 7.26 26.99 -6.56
N VAL A 504 6.86 28.26 -6.47
CA VAL A 504 7.44 29.34 -7.30
C VAL A 504 8.91 29.58 -6.94
N SER A 505 9.26 29.48 -5.64
CA SER A 505 10.65 29.54 -5.20
C SER A 505 11.47 28.37 -5.76
N GLU A 506 10.98 27.14 -5.63
CA GLU A 506 11.63 25.94 -6.20
C GLU A 506 11.71 26.00 -7.74
N CYS A 507 10.71 26.53 -8.45
CA CYS A 507 10.78 26.80 -9.89
C CYS A 507 11.99 27.70 -10.21
N ARG A 508 12.08 28.86 -9.55
CA ARG A 508 13.18 29.81 -9.76
C ARG A 508 14.53 29.16 -9.48
N ARG A 509 14.62 28.42 -8.38
CA ARG A 509 15.80 27.65 -7.95
C ARG A 509 16.22 26.57 -8.96
N MET A 510 15.25 25.92 -9.61
CA MET A 510 15.46 24.98 -10.72
C MET A 510 15.80 25.67 -12.07
N GLY A 511 15.76 27.00 -12.16
CA GLY A 511 15.99 27.76 -13.39
C GLY A 511 14.74 27.98 -14.26
N ILE A 512 13.54 27.72 -13.73
CA ILE A 512 12.26 27.90 -14.43
C ILE A 512 11.68 29.28 -14.10
N ASP A 513 11.52 30.13 -15.11
CA ASP A 513 10.87 31.44 -14.95
C ASP A 513 9.38 31.27 -14.64
N VAL A 514 8.89 31.94 -13.59
CA VAL A 514 7.45 32.09 -13.32
C VAL A 514 7.06 33.54 -13.61
N LEU A 515 6.30 33.73 -14.69
CA LEU A 515 5.94 35.04 -15.23
C LEU A 515 4.58 35.52 -14.68
N PRO A 516 4.42 36.83 -14.39
CA PRO A 516 3.21 37.40 -13.77
C PRO A 516 1.93 37.11 -14.56
N PRO A 517 0.75 37.19 -13.91
CA PRO A 517 -0.52 37.11 -14.61
C PRO A 517 -0.66 38.30 -15.59
N ASP A 518 -1.41 38.09 -16.66
CA ASP A 518 -1.67 39.05 -17.75
C ASP A 518 -3.00 38.69 -18.42
N VAL A 519 -3.94 39.64 -18.51
CA VAL A 519 -5.30 39.40 -19.06
C VAL A 519 -5.30 38.90 -20.50
N ASN A 520 -4.23 39.11 -21.26
CA ASN A 520 -4.09 38.67 -22.65
C ASN A 520 -3.32 37.37 -22.84
N TYR A 521 -2.54 36.92 -21.85
CA TYR A 521 -1.69 35.72 -21.98
C TYR A 521 -1.97 34.62 -20.96
N SER A 522 -2.63 34.91 -19.83
CA SER A 522 -2.89 33.90 -18.80
C SER A 522 -4.19 33.16 -19.05
N GLY A 523 -4.20 31.86 -18.79
CA GLY A 523 -5.40 31.09 -18.55
C GLY A 523 -6.03 31.38 -17.18
N LEU A 524 -6.96 30.50 -16.83
CA LEU A 524 -7.56 30.44 -15.50
C LEU A 524 -6.53 29.92 -14.49
N ASP A 525 -5.86 28.84 -14.86
CA ASP A 525 -4.81 28.15 -14.11
C ASP A 525 -3.39 28.48 -14.62
N PHE A 526 -2.38 27.88 -14.01
CA PHE A 526 -0.99 27.96 -14.44
C PHE A 526 -0.78 27.26 -15.79
N GLU A 527 -0.12 27.95 -16.72
CA GLU A 527 0.08 27.47 -18.10
C GLU A 527 1.56 27.50 -18.48
N ILE A 528 2.02 26.53 -19.28
CA ILE A 528 3.41 26.48 -19.79
C ILE A 528 3.48 27.28 -21.09
N GLN A 529 4.46 28.17 -21.19
CA GLN A 529 4.66 29.07 -22.33
C GLN A 529 6.14 29.22 -22.66
N GLN A 530 6.43 29.79 -23.82
CA GLN A 530 7.75 30.38 -24.09
C GLN A 530 7.82 31.79 -23.48
N ARG A 531 8.90 32.10 -22.77
CA ARG A 531 9.25 33.45 -22.31
C ARG A 531 9.44 34.34 -23.54
N PRO A 532 8.80 35.53 -23.61
CA PRO A 532 9.04 36.46 -24.71
C PRO A 532 10.54 36.83 -24.77
N PRO A 533 11.17 36.91 -25.97
CA PRO A 533 12.60 37.20 -26.09
C PRO A 533 13.04 38.53 -25.44
N GLU A 534 12.10 39.48 -25.35
CA GLU A 534 12.29 40.80 -24.74
C GLU A 534 12.17 40.79 -23.21
N THR A 535 11.72 39.68 -22.61
CA THR A 535 11.62 39.51 -21.15
C THR A 535 12.92 38.92 -20.60
N PRO A 536 13.65 39.63 -19.71
CA PRO A 536 14.84 39.09 -19.06
C PRO A 536 14.55 37.80 -18.29
N GLN A 537 15.53 36.91 -18.23
CA GLN A 537 15.46 35.74 -17.34
C GLN A 537 15.57 36.20 -15.88
N GLN A 538 14.60 35.81 -15.05
CA GLN A 538 14.61 36.07 -13.61
C GLN A 538 15.12 34.86 -12.83
N ALA A 539 14.82 33.64 -13.30
CA ALA A 539 15.22 32.39 -12.66
C ALA A 539 16.67 32.01 -13.04
N GLN A 540 17.58 32.07 -12.06
CA GLN A 540 18.90 31.45 -12.16
C GLN A 540 18.90 30.10 -11.44
N ARG A 541 19.45 29.05 -12.07
CA ARG A 541 19.60 27.75 -11.41
C ARG A 541 20.59 27.88 -10.24
N ASP A 542 20.14 27.45 -9.08
CA ASP A 542 20.91 27.27 -7.86
C ASP A 542 22.07 26.25 -8.09
N PRO A 543 23.34 26.65 -7.91
CA PRO A 543 24.49 25.76 -8.05
C PRO A 543 24.51 24.59 -7.05
N SER A 544 23.84 24.70 -5.90
CA SER A 544 23.79 23.65 -4.88
C SER A 544 22.87 22.48 -5.24
N LEU A 545 22.04 22.62 -6.27
CA LEU A 545 21.19 21.54 -6.78
C LEU A 545 22.04 20.43 -7.43
N ALA A 546 22.31 19.37 -6.67
CA ALA A 546 23.07 18.20 -7.11
C ALA A 546 22.57 17.56 -8.42
N TYR A 547 21.27 17.67 -8.72
CA TYR A 547 20.71 17.27 -10.02
C TYR A 547 20.48 18.48 -10.93
N ALA A 548 21.01 18.40 -12.15
CA ALA A 548 20.78 19.40 -13.19
C ALA A 548 19.47 19.10 -13.94
N PHE A 549 18.36 19.71 -13.50
CA PHE A 549 17.05 19.55 -14.14
C PHE A 549 17.09 20.03 -15.60
N PRO A 550 16.57 19.25 -16.57
CA PRO A 550 16.59 19.61 -17.98
C PRO A 550 15.47 20.61 -18.31
N VAL A 551 15.66 21.88 -17.93
CA VAL A 551 14.77 22.99 -18.30
C VAL A 551 15.10 23.44 -19.73
N PRO A 552 14.18 23.35 -20.70
CA PRO A 552 14.45 23.81 -22.06
C PRO A 552 14.58 25.33 -22.11
N GLU A 553 15.53 25.86 -22.88
CA GLU A 553 15.76 27.30 -23.02
C GLU A 553 14.47 28.05 -23.41
N GLY A 554 14.23 29.19 -22.76
CA GLY A 554 13.01 29.99 -22.93
C GLY A 554 11.76 29.45 -22.21
N SER A 555 11.79 28.28 -21.57
CA SER A 555 10.60 27.74 -20.89
C SER A 555 10.20 28.57 -19.67
N ALA A 556 8.92 28.91 -19.58
CA ALA A 556 8.35 29.63 -18.45
C ALA A 556 6.95 29.11 -18.08
N ILE A 557 6.55 29.32 -16.83
CA ILE A 557 5.19 29.08 -16.34
C ILE A 557 4.50 30.44 -16.17
N ARG A 558 3.31 30.60 -16.74
CA ARG A 558 2.43 31.76 -16.54
C ARG A 558 1.64 31.58 -15.24
N PHE A 559 1.58 32.62 -14.42
CA PHE A 559 0.70 32.64 -13.26
C PHE A 559 -0.78 32.68 -13.68
N GLY A 560 -1.59 31.72 -13.22
CA GLY A 560 -3.02 31.66 -13.54
C GLY A 560 -3.81 32.79 -12.88
N MET A 561 -4.76 33.41 -13.59
CA MET A 561 -5.51 34.55 -13.04
C MET A 561 -6.40 34.17 -11.84
N ALA A 562 -6.86 32.93 -11.73
CA ALA A 562 -7.65 32.47 -10.58
C ALA A 562 -6.79 32.11 -9.34
N ALA A 563 -5.47 32.00 -9.48
CA ALA A 563 -4.55 31.82 -8.37
C ALA A 563 -4.21 33.16 -7.66
N VAL A 564 -4.66 34.30 -8.21
CA VAL A 564 -4.49 35.62 -7.59
C VAL A 564 -5.50 35.78 -6.45
N LYS A 565 -5.02 36.07 -5.24
CA LYS A 565 -5.86 36.22 -4.05
C LYS A 565 -6.96 37.27 -4.26
N ASN A 566 -8.19 36.92 -3.88
CA ASN A 566 -9.42 37.69 -4.12
C ASN A 566 -9.95 37.70 -5.58
N VAL A 567 -9.29 37.04 -6.53
CA VAL A 567 -9.78 36.87 -7.90
C VAL A 567 -10.39 35.47 -8.03
N GLY A 568 -11.71 35.39 -8.21
CA GLY A 568 -12.41 34.11 -8.37
C GLY A 568 -12.48 33.66 -9.83
N GLU A 569 -12.78 32.37 -10.07
CA GLU A 569 -12.90 31.83 -11.43
C GLU A 569 -13.93 32.57 -12.31
N GLY A 570 -15.09 32.95 -11.77
CA GLY A 570 -16.15 33.62 -12.54
C GLY A 570 -15.66 34.88 -13.26
N PRO A 571 -15.12 35.88 -12.53
CA PRO A 571 -14.44 37.04 -13.11
C PRO A 571 -13.40 36.72 -14.20
N VAL A 572 -12.64 35.63 -14.01
CA VAL A 572 -11.57 35.22 -14.93
C VAL A 572 -12.13 34.60 -16.21
N ARG A 573 -13.20 33.80 -16.12
CA ARG A 573 -13.89 33.22 -17.27
C ARG A 573 -14.43 34.31 -18.19
N VAL A 574 -15.08 35.35 -17.66
CA VAL A 574 -15.60 36.47 -18.46
C VAL A 574 -14.49 37.19 -19.24
N ILE A 575 -13.29 37.36 -18.64
CA ILE A 575 -12.12 37.92 -19.33
C ILE A 575 -11.63 36.99 -20.46
N ILE A 576 -11.56 35.67 -20.20
CA ILE A 576 -11.06 34.67 -21.15
C ILE A 576 -12.03 34.45 -22.31
N GLU A 577 -13.33 34.37 -22.05
CA GLU A 577 -14.39 34.23 -23.06
C GLU A 577 -14.38 35.43 -24.01
N ALA A 578 -14.42 36.66 -23.46
CA ALA A 578 -14.29 37.89 -24.23
C ALA A 578 -12.98 37.94 -25.05
N ARG A 579 -11.87 37.42 -24.52
CA ARG A 579 -10.57 37.30 -25.23
C ARG A 579 -10.62 36.27 -26.36
N GLN A 580 -11.29 35.14 -26.18
CA GLN A 580 -11.42 34.09 -27.19
C GLN A 580 -12.25 34.55 -28.39
N GLU A 581 -13.33 35.31 -28.17
CA GLU A 581 -14.20 35.80 -29.25
C GLU A 581 -13.55 36.86 -30.16
N GLY A 582 -12.74 37.77 -29.58
CA GLY A 582 -12.18 38.93 -30.31
C GLY A 582 -10.65 39.02 -30.37
N GLY A 583 -9.92 38.01 -29.87
CA GLY A 583 -8.45 38.03 -29.76
C GLY A 583 -7.92 38.99 -28.68
N PRO A 584 -6.60 39.26 -28.63
CA PRO A 584 -6.01 40.09 -27.58
C PRO A 584 -6.55 41.54 -27.55
N PHE A 585 -6.85 42.05 -26.36
CA PHE A 585 -7.26 43.44 -26.11
C PHE A 585 -6.08 44.39 -26.30
N LYS A 586 -6.25 45.43 -27.13
CA LYS A 586 -5.18 46.38 -27.54
C LYS A 586 -5.18 47.68 -26.73
N SER A 587 -6.33 48.08 -26.16
CA SER A 587 -6.45 49.26 -25.30
C SER A 587 -7.37 48.99 -24.10
N LEU A 588 -7.39 49.94 -23.16
CA LEU A 588 -8.23 49.85 -21.96
C LEU A 588 -9.73 49.98 -22.31
N GLU A 589 -10.06 50.76 -23.34
CA GLU A 589 -11.40 50.84 -23.93
C GLU A 589 -11.81 49.49 -24.52
N GLU A 590 -10.97 48.85 -25.34
CA GLU A 590 -11.28 47.54 -25.94
C GLU A 590 -11.49 46.46 -24.86
N PHE A 591 -10.75 46.54 -23.74
CA PHE A 591 -10.99 45.67 -22.58
C PHE A 591 -12.36 45.94 -21.92
N CYS A 592 -12.69 47.20 -21.62
CA CYS A 592 -13.97 47.58 -21.00
C CYS A 592 -15.19 47.41 -21.93
N ASP A 593 -14.97 47.43 -23.25
CA ASP A 593 -15.97 47.20 -24.30
C ASP A 593 -16.35 45.74 -24.48
N ARG A 594 -15.44 44.82 -24.17
CA ARG A 594 -15.61 43.39 -24.48
C ARG A 594 -15.80 42.55 -23.23
N VAL A 595 -15.20 42.96 -22.11
CA VAL A 595 -15.34 42.31 -20.81
C VAL A 595 -16.44 43.01 -20.01
N ASP A 596 -17.49 42.28 -19.64
CA ASP A 596 -18.55 42.81 -18.77
C ASP A 596 -18.04 42.97 -17.33
N LEU A 597 -17.58 44.17 -16.98
CA LEU A 597 -17.00 44.45 -15.67
C LEU A 597 -18.03 44.40 -14.52
N ARG A 598 -19.34 44.37 -14.83
CA ARG A 598 -20.40 44.07 -13.85
C ARG A 598 -20.21 42.67 -13.25
N GLN A 599 -19.73 41.72 -14.06
CA GLN A 599 -19.50 40.32 -13.68
C GLN A 599 -18.09 40.07 -13.13
N VAL A 600 -17.08 40.82 -13.61
CA VAL A 600 -15.71 40.76 -13.08
C VAL A 600 -15.63 41.24 -11.64
N ASN A 601 -16.46 42.20 -11.25
CA ASN A 601 -16.49 42.89 -9.96
C ASN A 601 -15.23 43.74 -9.63
N LYS A 602 -15.47 44.83 -8.89
CA LYS A 602 -14.45 45.85 -8.60
C LYS A 602 -13.23 45.30 -7.83
N ARG A 603 -13.42 44.39 -6.88
CA ARG A 603 -12.32 43.87 -6.02
C ARG A 603 -11.38 42.97 -6.80
N ALA A 604 -11.90 42.10 -7.66
CA ALA A 604 -11.06 41.26 -8.51
C ALA A 604 -10.28 42.09 -9.54
N LEU A 605 -10.93 43.08 -10.17
CA LEU A 605 -10.27 44.00 -11.10
C LEU A 605 -9.19 44.86 -10.41
N GLU A 606 -9.45 45.36 -9.19
CA GLU A 606 -8.44 46.04 -8.36
C GLU A 606 -7.22 45.14 -8.10
N CYS A 607 -7.44 43.88 -7.73
CA CYS A 607 -6.36 42.92 -7.47
C CYS A 607 -5.57 42.61 -8.75
N LEU A 608 -6.24 42.40 -9.89
CA LEU A 608 -5.59 42.18 -11.19
C LEU A 608 -4.72 43.37 -11.62
N ILE A 609 -5.17 44.61 -11.40
CA ILE A 609 -4.33 45.81 -11.62
C ILE A 609 -3.15 45.83 -10.66
N LYS A 610 -3.37 45.56 -9.37
CA LYS A 610 -2.32 45.59 -8.33
C LYS A 610 -1.18 44.60 -8.58
N VAL A 611 -1.48 43.41 -9.13
CA VAL A 611 -0.47 42.39 -9.50
C VAL A 611 0.08 42.55 -10.92
N GLY A 612 -0.36 43.56 -11.67
CA GLY A 612 0.19 43.92 -12.98
C GLY A 612 -0.45 43.26 -14.19
N ALA A 613 -1.55 42.52 -14.03
CA ALA A 613 -2.21 41.84 -15.15
C ALA A 613 -2.77 42.78 -16.23
N LEU A 614 -2.84 44.08 -15.93
CA LEU A 614 -3.25 45.16 -16.83
C LEU A 614 -2.13 46.18 -17.14
N ASP A 615 -0.87 45.96 -16.71
CA ASP A 615 0.24 46.93 -16.82
C ASP A 615 0.52 47.41 -18.27
N ARG A 616 0.12 46.61 -19.28
CA ARG A 616 0.18 46.99 -20.70
C ARG A 616 -0.64 48.24 -21.08
N PHE A 617 -1.66 48.57 -20.29
CA PHE A 617 -2.62 49.65 -20.61
C PHE A 617 -2.31 50.97 -19.92
N GLY A 618 -1.43 51.00 -18.91
CA GLY A 618 -1.12 52.18 -18.12
C GLY A 618 -0.42 51.85 -16.80
N ARG A 619 0.02 52.88 -16.08
CA ARG A 619 0.64 52.72 -14.74
C ARG A 619 -0.39 52.23 -13.73
N ARG A 620 0.06 51.51 -12.69
CA ARG A 620 -0.87 50.94 -11.68
C ARG A 620 -1.62 52.03 -10.93
N SER A 621 -0.98 53.16 -10.60
CA SER A 621 -1.69 54.33 -10.02
C SER A 621 -2.81 54.87 -10.91
N GLN A 622 -2.57 54.98 -12.21
CA GLN A 622 -3.53 55.53 -13.18
C GLN A 622 -4.72 54.59 -13.39
N LEU A 623 -4.46 53.29 -13.51
CA LEU A 623 -5.50 52.27 -13.68
C LEU A 623 -6.38 52.14 -12.42
N LEU A 624 -5.78 52.18 -11.22
CA LEU A 624 -6.52 52.20 -9.95
C LEU A 624 -7.37 53.46 -9.79
N ALA A 625 -6.87 54.63 -10.21
CA ALA A 625 -7.64 55.88 -10.18
C ALA A 625 -8.82 55.90 -11.17
N MET A 626 -8.75 55.10 -12.26
CA MET A 626 -9.81 54.97 -13.26
C MET A 626 -10.79 53.82 -12.98
N LEU A 627 -10.58 53.03 -11.92
CA LEU A 627 -11.31 51.78 -11.65
C LEU A 627 -12.85 51.95 -11.62
N ASP A 628 -13.37 53.00 -10.99
CA ASP A 628 -14.81 53.28 -10.98
C ASP A 628 -15.35 53.73 -12.34
N GLN A 629 -14.56 54.50 -13.11
CA GLN A 629 -14.92 54.93 -14.46
C GLN A 629 -14.93 53.75 -15.44
N MET A 630 -13.95 52.85 -15.36
CA MET A 630 -13.90 51.61 -16.16
C MET A 630 -15.16 50.77 -15.96
N VAL A 631 -15.52 50.48 -14.70
CA VAL A 631 -16.72 49.70 -14.36
C VAL A 631 -17.99 50.40 -14.83
N GLY A 632 -18.12 51.71 -14.60
CA GLY A 632 -19.29 52.48 -15.04
C GLY A 632 -19.45 52.59 -16.56
N SER A 633 -18.35 52.75 -17.31
CA SER A 633 -18.37 52.80 -18.77
C SER A 633 -18.64 51.43 -19.40
N SER A 634 -18.03 50.36 -18.88
CA SER A 634 -18.34 48.98 -19.29
C SER A 634 -19.82 48.64 -19.05
N ALA A 635 -20.33 48.92 -17.84
CA ALA A 635 -21.74 48.72 -17.51
C ALA A 635 -22.66 49.49 -18.47
N SER A 636 -22.38 50.76 -18.76
CA SER A 636 -23.17 51.58 -19.69
C SER A 636 -23.21 51.01 -21.11
N VAL A 637 -22.10 50.43 -21.58
CA VAL A 637 -21.99 49.79 -22.91
C VAL A 637 -22.74 48.46 -22.95
N HIS A 638 -22.61 47.63 -21.92
CA HIS A 638 -23.31 46.36 -21.84
C HIS A 638 -24.82 46.55 -21.63
N ASP A 639 -25.26 47.48 -20.77
CA ASP A 639 -26.67 47.85 -20.60
C ASP A 639 -27.32 48.32 -21.92
N ALA A 640 -26.58 49.06 -22.76
CA ALA A 640 -27.05 49.49 -24.08
C ALA A 640 -27.21 48.32 -25.07
N ARG A 641 -26.32 47.32 -25.01
CA ARG A 641 -26.42 46.09 -25.81
C ARG A 641 -27.55 45.19 -25.31
N ASP A 642 -27.65 44.98 -24.00
CA ASP A 642 -28.68 44.16 -23.34
C ASP A 642 -30.09 44.71 -23.59
N SER A 643 -30.24 46.04 -23.65
CA SER A 643 -31.51 46.71 -23.98
C SER A 643 -31.80 46.84 -25.48
N GLY A 644 -30.89 46.35 -26.35
CA GLY A 644 -31.03 46.42 -27.81
C GLY A 644 -30.98 47.84 -28.38
N GLN A 645 -30.51 48.82 -27.62
CA GLN A 645 -30.46 50.22 -28.04
C GLN A 645 -29.21 50.50 -28.87
N LEU A 646 -29.35 50.36 -30.20
CA LEU A 646 -28.48 51.07 -31.14
C LEU A 646 -28.54 52.57 -30.80
N SER A 647 -27.37 53.20 -30.69
CA SER A 647 -27.27 54.62 -30.33
C SER A 647 -28.07 55.48 -31.32
N ILE A 648 -28.86 56.42 -30.81
CA ILE A 648 -29.61 57.39 -31.63
C ILE A 648 -28.69 58.20 -32.56
N PHE A 649 -27.41 58.34 -32.22
CA PHE A 649 -26.41 58.95 -33.10
C PHE A 649 -26.02 58.08 -34.31
N ASP A 650 -26.00 56.75 -34.18
CA ASP A 650 -25.70 55.82 -35.28
C ASP A 650 -26.78 55.90 -36.36
N LEU A 651 -28.05 55.98 -35.93
CA LEU A 651 -29.22 56.18 -36.81
C LEU A 651 -29.21 57.54 -37.55
N MET A 652 -28.55 58.57 -36.99
CA MET A 652 -28.46 59.90 -37.63
C MET A 652 -27.18 60.12 -38.45
N SER A 653 -26.16 59.25 -38.32
CA SER A 653 -24.85 59.47 -38.96
C SER A 653 -24.74 58.94 -40.40
N GLY A 654 -25.74 58.19 -40.87
CA GLY A 654 -25.93 57.88 -42.30
C GLY A 654 -24.89 56.95 -42.96
N GLY A 655 -23.95 56.40 -42.19
CA GLY A 655 -22.96 55.42 -42.65
C GLY A 655 -23.42 53.99 -42.39
N GLY A 656 -23.55 53.17 -43.44
CA GLY A 656 -24.10 51.81 -43.37
C GLY A 656 -23.18 50.73 -42.77
N SER A 657 -22.64 50.96 -41.57
CA SER A 657 -21.87 49.99 -40.80
C SER A 657 -22.19 50.15 -39.32
N GLY A 658 -23.21 49.41 -38.84
CA GLY A 658 -23.74 49.60 -37.48
C GLY A 658 -22.66 49.40 -36.42
N GLN A 659 -22.27 50.49 -35.77
CA GLN A 659 -21.23 50.45 -34.73
C GLN A 659 -21.88 50.08 -33.40
N GLN A 660 -21.23 49.15 -32.69
CA GLN A 660 -21.71 48.72 -31.38
C GLN A 660 -21.60 49.88 -30.38
N ALA A 661 -22.30 49.78 -29.25
CA ALA A 661 -21.99 50.65 -28.12
C ALA A 661 -20.50 50.47 -27.75
N HIS A 662 -19.77 51.59 -27.68
CA HIS A 662 -18.33 51.66 -27.45
C HIS A 662 -18.03 52.63 -26.30
N VAL A 663 -17.07 52.28 -25.45
CA VAL A 663 -16.54 53.10 -24.36
C VAL A 663 -15.85 54.34 -24.94
N SER A 664 -16.20 55.51 -24.42
CA SER A 664 -15.54 56.77 -24.82
C SER A 664 -14.07 56.79 -24.38
N PRO A 665 -13.13 57.32 -25.19
CA PRO A 665 -11.69 57.28 -24.91
C PRO A 665 -11.32 57.72 -23.49
N MET A 666 -10.68 56.83 -22.73
CA MET A 666 -10.38 57.02 -21.32
C MET A 666 -9.03 57.70 -21.17
N ARG A 667 -9.05 59.01 -20.93
CA ARG A 667 -7.83 59.75 -20.58
C ARG A 667 -7.37 59.36 -19.18
N LEU A 668 -6.37 58.48 -19.12
CA LEU A 668 -5.64 58.19 -17.89
C LEU A 668 -5.16 59.51 -17.24
N PRO A 669 -5.40 59.71 -15.93
CA PRO A 669 -4.95 60.91 -15.24
C PRO A 669 -3.42 60.90 -15.13
N ASP A 670 -2.79 62.07 -15.17
CA ASP A 670 -1.35 62.18 -14.90
C ASP A 670 -1.11 62.12 -13.39
N ILE A 671 -0.74 60.93 -12.91
CA ILE A 671 -0.49 60.62 -11.51
C ILE A 671 0.89 59.98 -11.41
N GLU A 672 1.65 60.34 -10.37
CA GLU A 672 2.91 59.69 -10.02
C GLU A 672 2.71 58.17 -9.86
N GLU A 673 3.71 57.37 -10.20
CA GLU A 673 3.59 55.92 -10.05
C GLU A 673 3.80 55.50 -8.59
N VAL A 674 3.09 54.45 -8.19
CA VAL A 674 3.19 53.83 -6.87
C VAL A 674 4.64 53.44 -6.57
N LYS A 675 5.16 53.89 -5.43
CA LYS A 675 6.56 53.64 -5.02
C LYS A 675 6.84 52.13 -4.93
N GLY A 676 8.03 51.72 -5.35
CA GLY A 676 8.41 50.31 -5.51
C GLY A 676 8.04 49.40 -4.33
N ARG A 677 8.34 49.85 -3.10
CA ARG A 677 7.95 49.15 -1.84
C ARG A 677 6.46 48.76 -1.80
N GLU A 678 5.56 49.66 -2.17
CA GLU A 678 4.11 49.45 -2.08
C GLU A 678 3.61 48.50 -3.18
N LYS A 679 4.16 48.61 -4.41
CA LYS A 679 3.90 47.60 -5.45
C LYS A 679 4.34 46.20 -5.03
N LEU A 680 5.53 46.08 -4.43
CA LEU A 680 6.05 44.82 -3.92
C LEU A 680 5.22 44.29 -2.74
N GLN A 681 4.66 45.16 -1.90
CA GLN A 681 3.72 44.76 -0.85
C GLN A 681 2.44 44.14 -1.45
N TRP A 682 1.89 44.72 -2.53
CA TRP A 682 0.71 44.18 -3.20
C TRP A 682 0.98 42.84 -3.89
N GLU A 683 2.15 42.69 -4.54
CA GLU A 683 2.55 41.40 -5.13
C GLU A 683 2.71 40.32 -4.04
N LYS A 684 3.36 40.64 -2.91
CA LYS A 684 3.45 39.75 -1.75
C LYS A 684 2.09 39.42 -1.13
N GLU A 685 1.16 40.40 -1.04
CA GLU A 685 -0.17 40.17 -0.48
C GLU A 685 -1.05 39.28 -1.38
N LEU A 686 -0.97 39.46 -2.70
CA LEU A 686 -1.93 38.93 -3.68
C LEU A 686 -1.43 37.74 -4.51
N LEU A 687 -0.12 37.66 -4.78
CA LEU A 687 0.53 36.49 -5.41
C LEU A 687 1.28 35.62 -4.39
N GLY A 688 1.59 36.17 -3.22
CA GLY A 688 2.51 35.56 -2.24
C GLY A 688 3.99 35.83 -2.53
N VAL A 689 4.34 36.22 -3.76
CA VAL A 689 5.71 36.34 -4.26
C VAL A 689 5.94 37.70 -4.94
N TYR A 690 7.16 38.22 -4.83
CA TYR A 690 7.59 39.39 -5.62
C TYR A 690 7.78 39.00 -7.10
N SER A 691 7.24 39.81 -8.03
CA SER A 691 7.26 39.52 -9.47
C SER A 691 8.03 40.56 -10.31
N ILE A 692 8.15 41.81 -9.85
CA ILE A 692 8.97 42.84 -10.54
C ILE A 692 10.46 42.73 -10.17
N SER A 693 10.79 42.57 -8.89
CA SER A 693 12.16 42.40 -8.35
C SER A 693 12.12 42.17 -6.84
N HIS A 694 13.18 41.62 -6.26
CA HIS A 694 13.37 41.64 -4.80
C HIS A 694 13.73 43.09 -4.34
N PRO A 695 13.30 43.58 -3.16
CA PRO A 695 13.54 44.98 -2.75
C PRO A 695 14.99 45.47 -2.86
N LEU A 696 15.99 44.60 -2.63
CA LEU A 696 17.41 44.95 -2.80
C LEU A 696 17.77 45.39 -4.22
N GLN A 697 17.23 44.73 -5.26
CA GLN A 697 17.51 45.06 -6.68
C GLN A 697 17.07 46.47 -7.05
N GLN A 698 16.06 47.02 -6.37
CA GLN A 698 15.53 48.36 -6.66
C GLN A 698 16.37 49.50 -6.06
N MET A 699 17.35 49.19 -5.20
CA MET A 699 18.16 50.23 -4.54
C MET A 699 19.35 50.72 -5.39
N GLY A 700 19.72 50.03 -6.47
CA GLY A 700 20.86 50.41 -7.31
C GLY A 700 22.23 50.30 -6.63
N ILE A 701 22.30 49.68 -5.45
CA ILE A 701 23.51 49.48 -4.65
C ILE A 701 24.12 48.12 -4.99
N ASP A 702 25.42 48.11 -5.26
CA ASP A 702 26.19 46.88 -5.38
C ASP A 702 26.51 46.31 -3.99
N PHE A 703 25.59 45.51 -3.47
CA PHE A 703 25.70 44.91 -2.14
C PHE A 703 26.91 43.96 -2.00
N GLN A 704 27.49 43.43 -3.08
CA GLN A 704 28.70 42.60 -3.02
C GLN A 704 29.93 43.38 -2.52
N LYS A 705 29.90 44.71 -2.57
CA LYS A 705 30.93 45.59 -1.98
C LYS A 705 30.72 45.87 -0.48
N VAL A 706 29.64 45.37 0.12
CA VAL A 706 29.20 45.73 1.48
C VAL A 706 28.93 44.50 2.36
N THR A 707 28.45 43.39 1.77
CA THR A 707 28.31 42.11 2.47
C THR A 707 29.61 41.31 2.45
N THR A 708 29.73 40.36 3.38
CA THR A 708 30.86 39.41 3.46
C THR A 708 30.57 38.12 2.68
N CYS A 709 29.29 37.76 2.58
CA CYS A 709 28.72 36.67 1.79
C CYS A 709 27.22 36.97 1.58
N SER A 710 26.50 36.11 0.87
CA SER A 710 25.03 36.15 0.83
C SER A 710 24.40 35.45 2.03
N CYS A 711 23.09 35.61 2.21
CA CYS A 711 22.29 34.84 3.18
C CYS A 711 22.32 33.33 2.89
N ALA A 712 22.44 32.91 1.63
CA ALA A 712 22.53 31.50 1.23
C ALA A 712 23.93 30.91 1.46
N GLU A 713 24.98 31.73 1.37
CA GLU A 713 26.37 31.33 1.58
C GLU A 713 26.76 31.19 3.07
N LEU A 714 25.88 31.55 4.01
CA LEU A 714 26.11 31.51 5.46
C LEU A 714 26.14 30.06 6.00
N GLY A 715 27.20 29.33 5.69
CA GLY A 715 27.48 27.97 6.18
C GLY A 715 28.64 27.88 7.18
N GLU A 716 29.01 26.65 7.55
CA GLU A 716 30.00 26.33 8.59
C GLU A 716 31.39 26.94 8.33
N ALA A 717 31.73 27.20 7.06
CA ALA A 717 32.94 27.91 6.66
C ALA A 717 33.06 29.34 7.24
N TYR A 718 31.98 29.90 7.78
CA TYR A 718 31.94 31.20 8.47
C TYR A 718 31.90 31.10 10.00
N ASP A 719 31.85 29.91 10.61
CA ASP A 719 31.74 29.79 12.06
C ASP A 719 32.83 30.56 12.81
N GLY A 720 32.42 31.26 13.87
CA GLY A 720 33.30 32.10 14.66
C GLY A 720 33.80 33.39 13.98
N LYS A 721 33.49 33.64 12.70
CA LYS A 721 33.91 34.85 11.96
C LYS A 721 32.88 35.97 12.08
N GLY A 722 33.36 37.21 11.90
CA GLY A 722 32.50 38.37 11.71
C GLY A 722 31.97 38.42 10.28
N VAL A 723 30.66 38.57 10.13
CA VAL A 723 29.95 38.57 8.84
C VAL A 723 29.02 39.77 8.77
N THR A 724 29.01 40.45 7.61
CA THR A 724 28.01 41.47 7.25
C THR A 724 27.07 40.88 6.21
N LEU A 725 25.75 40.93 6.46
CA LEU A 725 24.70 40.54 5.52
C LEU A 725 23.80 41.75 5.21
N ALA A 726 23.18 41.77 4.03
CA ALA A 726 22.22 42.79 3.62
C ALA A 726 20.98 42.12 3.05
N GLY A 727 19.80 42.43 3.61
CA GLY A 727 18.57 41.71 3.28
C GLY A 727 17.31 42.40 3.75
N VAL A 728 16.17 41.79 3.41
CA VAL A 728 14.83 42.19 3.82
C VAL A 728 14.43 41.37 5.04
N ILE A 729 13.95 42.04 6.10
CA ILE A 729 13.38 41.35 7.26
C ILE A 729 12.04 40.71 6.85
N THR A 730 11.95 39.39 6.85
CA THR A 730 10.72 38.65 6.49
C THR A 730 9.87 38.28 7.70
N ASN A 731 10.49 38.04 8.86
CA ASN A 731 9.82 37.69 10.10
C ASN A 731 10.62 38.14 11.32
N VAL A 732 9.94 38.46 12.43
CA VAL A 732 10.54 38.87 13.71
C VAL A 732 9.82 38.17 14.86
N ARG A 733 10.44 37.13 15.42
CA ARG A 733 9.91 36.36 16.56
C ARG A 733 10.59 36.79 17.86
N THR A 734 9.93 37.64 18.63
CA THR A 734 10.37 37.99 19.99
C THR A 734 10.08 36.85 20.97
N ILE A 735 11.02 36.54 21.86
CA ILE A 735 10.83 35.66 23.03
C ILE A 735 11.41 36.31 24.29
N ASN A 736 10.99 35.85 25.47
CA ASN A 736 11.67 36.17 26.72
C ASN A 736 12.62 35.02 27.09
N THR A 737 13.84 35.36 27.50
CA THR A 737 14.84 34.39 27.99
C THR A 737 14.45 33.82 29.36
N LYS A 738 15.16 32.77 29.81
CA LYS A 738 15.01 32.20 31.17
C LYS A 738 15.27 33.20 32.31
N LYS A 739 15.85 34.38 32.04
CA LYS A 739 16.07 35.46 33.00
C LYS A 739 14.97 36.54 32.98
N GLY A 740 14.06 36.49 32.00
CA GLY A 740 13.01 37.48 31.78
C GLY A 740 13.32 38.49 30.65
N ASP A 741 14.59 38.70 30.33
CA ASP A 741 15.04 39.64 29.31
C ASP A 741 14.52 39.25 27.91
N GLN A 742 14.07 40.22 27.11
CA GLN A 742 13.56 39.97 25.75
C GLN A 742 14.70 39.79 24.73
N MET A 743 14.54 38.89 23.77
CA MET A 743 15.40 38.74 22.60
C MET A 743 14.56 38.41 21.35
N ALA A 744 15.13 38.51 20.14
CA ALA A 744 14.41 38.16 18.91
C ALA A 744 15.22 37.25 17.98
N PHE A 745 14.50 36.34 17.32
CA PHE A 745 14.95 35.65 16.11
C PHE A 745 14.34 36.38 14.91
N VAL A 746 15.17 36.70 13.93
CA VAL A 746 14.83 37.52 12.77
C VAL A 746 15.20 36.73 11.52
N GLN A 747 14.27 36.57 10.59
CA GLN A 747 14.55 35.93 9.31
C GLN A 747 14.88 37.02 8.28
N LEU A 748 16.01 36.86 7.59
CA LEU A 748 16.60 37.86 6.68
C LEU A 748 16.78 37.23 5.29
N GLU A 749 16.12 37.78 4.27
CA GLU A 749 16.13 37.28 2.88
C GLU A 749 16.90 38.24 1.95
N ASP A 750 17.73 37.71 1.06
CA ASP A 750 18.47 38.47 0.05
C ASP A 750 18.17 37.99 -1.38
N LEU A 751 19.07 38.25 -2.33
CA LEU A 751 18.88 37.84 -3.74
C LEU A 751 19.17 36.36 -4.00
N GLN A 752 19.74 35.63 -3.04
CA GLN A 752 20.22 34.26 -3.20
C GLN A 752 19.57 33.29 -2.20
N GLY A 753 19.14 33.75 -1.02
CA GLY A 753 18.40 32.94 -0.07
C GLY A 753 18.04 33.66 1.23
N GLY A 754 17.77 32.90 2.29
CA GLY A 754 17.41 33.43 3.60
C GLY A 754 18.15 32.76 4.74
N CYS A 755 18.41 33.50 5.81
CA CYS A 755 19.10 33.02 7.01
C CYS A 755 18.45 33.52 8.32
N GLU A 756 18.72 32.83 9.43
CA GLU A 756 18.30 33.29 10.77
C GLU A 756 19.36 34.16 11.44
N VAL A 757 18.89 35.29 11.97
CA VAL A 757 19.66 36.34 12.63
C VAL A 757 19.14 36.49 14.06
N VAL A 758 20.03 36.38 15.05
CA VAL A 758 19.69 36.34 16.47
C VAL A 758 20.07 37.65 17.16
N PHE A 759 19.08 38.41 17.61
CA PHE A 759 19.26 39.63 18.40
C PHE A 759 19.13 39.30 19.89
N PHE A 760 20.27 39.06 20.56
CA PHE A 760 20.33 38.88 22.01
C PHE A 760 19.89 40.14 22.78
N PRO A 761 19.53 40.06 24.07
CA PRO A 761 18.78 41.13 24.74
C PRO A 761 19.38 42.54 24.71
N LYS A 762 20.71 42.68 24.70
CA LYS A 762 21.37 43.99 24.52
C LYS A 762 21.06 44.57 23.13
N ALA A 763 21.41 43.84 22.07
CA ALA A 763 21.16 44.24 20.69
C ALA A 763 19.66 44.38 20.39
N PHE A 764 18.81 43.50 20.94
CA PHE A 764 17.36 43.63 20.79
C PHE A 764 16.84 44.91 21.44
N ALA A 765 17.25 45.25 22.67
CA ALA A 765 16.84 46.50 23.31
C ALA A 765 17.30 47.76 22.55
N GLU A 766 18.47 47.70 21.90
CA GLU A 766 19.06 48.79 21.12
C GLU A 766 18.40 48.97 19.73
N TYR A 767 18.04 47.86 19.06
CA TYR A 767 17.54 47.87 17.67
C TYR A 767 16.04 47.57 17.52
N LYS A 768 15.28 47.36 18.61
CA LYS A 768 13.85 46.96 18.61
C LYS A 768 12.97 47.75 17.64
N GLU A 769 13.11 49.07 17.62
CA GLU A 769 12.28 49.96 16.79
C GLU A 769 12.65 49.93 15.29
N LYS A 770 13.83 49.39 14.96
CA LYS A 770 14.31 49.22 13.58
C LYS A 770 14.00 47.82 13.00
N LEU A 771 13.64 46.85 13.84
CA LEU A 771 13.27 45.48 13.43
C LEU A 771 11.85 45.42 12.86
N VAL A 772 11.63 46.12 11.73
CA VAL A 772 10.34 46.21 11.05
C VAL A 772 10.31 45.24 9.87
N VAL A 773 9.25 44.44 9.76
CA VAL A 773 9.06 43.52 8.62
C VAL A 773 8.95 44.29 7.30
N ASP A 774 9.44 43.68 6.22
CA ASP A 774 9.63 44.26 4.89
C ASP A 774 10.62 45.47 4.87
N SER A 775 11.38 45.75 5.95
CA SER A 775 12.49 46.72 5.89
C SER A 775 13.76 46.08 5.31
N VAL A 776 14.51 46.85 4.51
CA VAL A 776 15.88 46.48 4.11
C VAL A 776 16.82 46.91 5.23
N VAL A 777 17.69 46.01 5.66
CA VAL A 777 18.69 46.24 6.70
C VAL A 777 20.03 45.66 6.29
N ILE A 778 21.10 46.28 6.79
CA ILE A 778 22.42 45.67 6.84
C ILE A 778 22.66 45.25 8.29
N VAL A 779 22.98 43.97 8.50
CA VAL A 779 23.29 43.41 9.82
C VAL A 779 24.73 42.95 9.83
N LYS A 780 25.50 43.41 10.82
CA LYS A 780 26.83 42.90 11.10
C LYS A 780 26.81 42.15 12.43
N GLY A 781 27.45 40.99 12.45
CA GLY A 781 27.44 40.11 13.61
C GLY A 781 28.50 39.04 13.53
N LYS A 782 28.43 38.07 14.46
CA LYS A 782 29.28 36.89 14.49
C LYS A 782 28.49 35.66 14.06
N ALA A 783 28.96 34.92 13.06
CA ALA A 783 28.33 33.66 12.69
C ALA A 783 28.59 32.59 13.77
N GLN A 784 27.57 31.80 14.06
CA GLN A 784 27.63 30.65 14.97
C GLN A 784 26.92 29.45 14.34
N THR A 785 27.67 28.38 14.13
CA THR A 785 27.14 27.06 13.75
C THR A 785 26.75 26.26 14.98
N ARG A 786 25.60 25.59 14.91
CA ARG A 786 25.10 24.67 15.93
C ARG A 786 24.14 23.67 15.29
N ASP A 787 24.26 22.38 15.64
CA ASP A 787 23.34 21.33 15.19
C ASP A 787 23.19 21.33 13.63
N ASN A 788 24.31 21.52 12.92
CA ASN A 788 24.46 21.72 11.46
C ASN A 788 23.69 22.91 10.84
N GLN A 789 23.22 23.87 11.65
CA GLN A 789 22.66 25.13 11.17
C GLN A 789 23.54 26.32 11.59
N THR A 790 23.78 27.26 10.67
CA THR A 790 24.58 28.45 10.94
C THR A 790 23.66 29.68 11.03
N THR A 791 23.85 30.47 12.08
CA THR A 791 23.03 31.65 12.39
C THR A 791 23.91 32.88 12.63
N LEU A 792 23.41 34.07 12.31
CA LEU A 792 24.15 35.32 12.56
C LEU A 792 23.75 35.92 13.91
N LEU A 793 24.68 35.95 14.86
CA LEU A 793 24.48 36.64 16.14
C LEU A 793 24.69 38.14 15.92
N ALA A 794 23.62 38.94 15.94
CA ALA A 794 23.66 40.34 15.53
C ALA A 794 24.27 41.26 16.59
N ASP A 795 25.32 42.00 16.20
CA ASP A 795 25.97 43.02 17.02
C ASP A 795 25.51 44.44 16.63
N ILE A 796 25.34 44.71 15.33
CA ILE A 796 25.02 46.03 14.77
C ILE A 796 23.97 45.88 13.66
N LEU A 797 22.96 46.77 13.64
CA LEU A 797 21.97 46.88 12.55
C LEU A 797 21.88 48.32 12.01
N GLN A 798 21.95 48.43 10.68
CA GLN A 798 21.85 49.69 9.93
C GLN A 798 20.61 49.68 9.00
N THR A 799 19.89 50.80 8.98
CA THR A 799 18.68 51.05 8.16
C THR A 799 18.90 52.09 7.05
N HIS A 800 20.13 52.58 6.93
CA HIS A 800 20.55 53.55 5.91
C HIS A 800 21.88 53.06 5.33
N VAL A 801 22.09 53.32 4.04
CA VAL A 801 23.33 53.01 3.34
C VAL A 801 23.85 54.31 2.75
N GLU A 802 25.10 54.65 3.03
CA GLU A 802 25.75 55.80 2.41
C GLU A 802 26.07 55.48 0.94
N SER A 803 25.87 56.46 0.06
CA SER A 803 26.03 56.27 -1.38
C SER A 803 27.52 56.29 -1.78
N TYR A 804 28.13 55.10 -1.86
CA TYR A 804 29.48 54.89 -2.38
C TYR A 804 29.55 55.12 -3.91
N VAL A 805 29.36 56.37 -4.33
CA VAL A 805 29.61 56.82 -5.71
C VAL A 805 31.10 57.08 -5.89
N THR A 806 31.76 56.29 -6.75
CA THR A 806 33.22 56.33 -6.91
C THR A 806 33.67 57.43 -7.88
N GLY A 807 33.90 58.63 -7.33
CA GLY A 807 34.56 59.77 -8.01
C GLY A 807 33.62 60.68 -8.82
N ALA A 808 33.85 62.00 -8.87
CA ALA A 808 34.85 62.82 -8.16
C ALA A 808 34.37 64.28 -8.01
N ASP A 809 34.91 64.98 -7.00
CA ASP A 809 34.95 66.45 -6.81
C ASP A 809 33.70 67.29 -7.14
N GLU A 810 32.66 67.21 -6.29
CA GLU A 810 31.83 68.37 -5.94
C GLU A 810 31.51 68.38 -4.42
N PRO A 811 31.25 69.55 -3.80
CA PRO A 811 31.06 69.65 -2.35
C PRO A 811 29.74 69.02 -1.88
N ILE A 812 29.79 68.30 -0.75
CA ILE A 812 28.65 67.57 -0.18
C ILE A 812 27.53 68.53 0.23
N GLN A 813 26.53 68.70 -0.64
CA GLN A 813 25.26 69.33 -0.26
C GLN A 813 24.36 68.32 0.45
N GLN A 814 23.90 68.68 1.64
CA GLN A 814 22.82 67.96 2.31
C GLN A 814 21.48 68.35 1.67
N THR A 815 21.03 67.60 0.67
CA THR A 815 19.76 67.87 -0.01
C THR A 815 18.57 67.42 0.85
N PRO A 816 17.69 68.33 1.31
CA PRO A 816 16.46 67.94 1.99
C PRO A 816 15.50 67.26 1.01
N LEU A 817 14.69 66.32 1.51
CA LEU A 817 13.69 65.62 0.71
C LEU A 817 12.61 66.61 0.22
N PHE A 818 12.50 66.72 -1.11
CA PHE A 818 11.54 67.51 -1.91
C PHE A 818 11.74 69.03 -1.99
N ASN A 819 11.93 69.54 -3.23
CA ASN A 819 11.21 70.72 -3.70
C ASN A 819 11.11 70.74 -5.25
N GLY A 820 9.95 71.17 -5.80
CA GLY A 820 9.78 71.66 -7.19
C GLY A 820 10.05 70.74 -8.40
N GLY A 821 8.99 70.30 -9.08
CA GLY A 821 8.98 70.13 -10.56
C GLY A 821 8.25 71.33 -11.21
N PRO A 822 7.65 71.20 -12.41
CA PRO A 822 7.83 70.21 -13.50
C PRO A 822 8.07 70.90 -14.87
N THR A 823 8.11 70.15 -15.97
CA THR A 823 7.81 70.69 -17.32
C THR A 823 7.01 69.70 -18.18
N ILE A 824 5.81 70.08 -18.59
CA ILE A 824 5.02 69.39 -19.63
C ILE A 824 4.53 70.43 -20.65
N ASN A 825 5.12 70.40 -21.84
CA ASN A 825 4.56 70.82 -23.13
C ASN A 825 5.69 70.67 -24.16
N GLY A 826 5.58 69.70 -25.07
CA GLY A 826 6.73 69.21 -25.85
C GLY A 826 7.30 70.20 -26.86
N THR A 827 8.34 70.94 -26.47
CA THR A 827 9.30 71.58 -27.38
C THR A 827 10.73 71.24 -26.92
N ALA A 828 11.49 70.55 -27.78
CA ALA A 828 12.87 70.19 -27.48
C ALA A 828 13.81 71.37 -27.76
N PHE A 829 14.55 71.82 -26.75
CA PHE A 829 15.66 72.76 -26.94
C PHE A 829 16.90 72.00 -27.38
N ASN A 830 16.94 71.62 -28.66
CA ASN A 830 18.14 71.06 -29.28
C ASN A 830 19.08 72.20 -29.67
N GLY A 831 20.30 72.23 -29.14
CA GLY A 831 21.14 73.42 -29.17
C GLY A 831 22.63 73.14 -29.02
N ASN A 832 23.22 72.48 -30.01
CA ASN A 832 24.67 72.51 -30.18
C ASN A 832 25.03 72.51 -31.67
N GLY A 833 25.93 73.39 -32.11
CA GLY A 833 26.08 73.64 -33.56
C GLY A 833 26.99 74.78 -34.02
N ALA A 834 28.10 75.09 -33.34
CA ALA A 834 29.29 75.71 -33.96
C ALA A 834 30.52 75.70 -33.02
N HIS A 835 31.48 74.81 -33.34
CA HIS A 835 32.94 74.95 -33.26
C HIS A 835 33.66 75.93 -32.29
N ASP A 836 34.58 75.31 -31.54
CA ASP A 836 36.00 75.68 -31.29
C ASP A 836 36.46 76.48 -30.03
N ASP A 837 37.53 75.90 -29.44
CA ASP A 837 38.67 76.40 -28.67
C ASP A 837 38.63 76.84 -27.17
N GLU A 838 39.45 76.08 -26.40
CA GLU A 838 40.44 76.43 -25.36
C GLU A 838 40.10 76.97 -23.93
N LEU A 839 40.50 76.14 -22.95
CA LEU A 839 41.37 76.42 -21.78
C LEU A 839 40.95 77.35 -20.60
N SER A 840 40.53 76.67 -19.52
CA SER A 840 41.16 76.68 -18.18
C SER A 840 40.91 77.79 -17.12
N ASN A 841 40.69 77.29 -15.88
CA ASN A 841 41.14 77.75 -14.55
C ASN A 841 40.94 79.20 -14.07
N GLY A 842 40.35 79.33 -12.87
CA GLY A 842 40.39 80.58 -12.07
C GLY A 842 39.52 80.58 -10.81
N TYR A 843 39.82 79.74 -9.81
CA TYR A 843 39.23 79.85 -8.46
C TYR A 843 40.15 80.65 -7.52
N ASP A 844 39.56 81.47 -6.65
CA ASP A 844 40.20 81.99 -5.43
C ASP A 844 39.16 82.14 -4.30
N ALA A 845 39.59 82.22 -3.05
CA ALA A 845 38.84 81.66 -1.90
C ALA A 845 38.00 82.62 -1.04
N VAL A 846 37.09 82.02 -0.25
CA VAL A 846 36.37 82.61 0.89
C VAL A 846 36.46 81.61 2.08
N PRO A 847 36.70 82.06 3.34
CA PRO A 847 37.21 81.18 4.40
C PRO A 847 36.15 80.39 5.20
N ALA A 848 36.63 79.41 5.98
CA ALA A 848 35.82 78.40 6.68
C ALA A 848 35.31 78.80 8.09
N PRO A 849 34.20 78.19 8.56
CA PRO A 849 33.78 78.16 9.96
C PRO A 849 34.40 76.99 10.74
N GLU A 850 34.04 76.87 12.03
CA GLU A 850 34.80 76.15 13.07
C GLU A 850 34.57 74.61 13.16
N ALA A 851 35.42 73.94 13.96
CA ALA A 851 35.57 72.49 13.99
C ALA A 851 34.46 71.70 14.74
N ASN A 852 34.31 70.44 14.38
CA ASN A 852 33.32 69.49 14.91
C ASN A 852 33.70 69.00 16.34
N PRO A 853 32.80 69.06 17.35
CA PRO A 853 33.09 68.63 18.72
C PRO A 853 33.30 67.11 18.91
N PHE A 854 33.08 66.26 17.90
CA PHE A 854 33.21 64.80 17.98
C PHE A 854 34.49 64.23 17.34
N GLN A 855 35.55 65.04 17.19
CA GLN A 855 36.74 64.66 16.41
C GLN A 855 37.69 63.63 17.08
N ASN A 856 37.39 63.13 18.28
CA ASN A 856 38.36 62.40 19.14
C ASN A 856 37.95 60.99 19.62
N ASP A 857 36.93 60.35 19.03
CA ASP A 857 36.55 58.96 19.33
C ASP A 857 36.87 58.01 18.16
N ILE A 858 38.16 57.68 17.98
CA ILE A 858 38.64 56.64 17.06
C ILE A 858 39.11 55.42 17.87
N PRO A 859 38.47 54.24 17.75
CA PRO A 859 38.92 53.04 18.46
C PRO A 859 40.29 52.52 17.99
N ASP A 860 41.13 52.05 18.93
CA ASP A 860 42.54 51.69 18.69
C ASP A 860 42.77 50.67 17.56
N TRP A 861 41.82 49.77 17.29
CA TRP A 861 41.94 48.73 16.26
C TRP A 861 41.91 49.27 14.82
N MET A 862 41.65 50.56 14.62
CA MET A 862 41.70 51.21 13.30
C MET A 862 43.12 51.59 12.84
N GLN A 863 44.15 51.31 13.64
CA GLN A 863 45.54 51.72 13.36
C GLN A 863 46.40 50.66 12.65
N ASP A 864 45.98 49.39 12.57
CA ASP A 864 46.79 48.30 11.99
C ASP A 864 46.25 47.82 10.64
N GLY A 865 47.00 48.09 9.57
CA GLY A 865 46.51 48.13 8.20
C GLY A 865 46.49 46.80 7.44
N SER A 866 45.94 45.73 8.00
CA SER A 866 45.94 44.39 7.38
C SER A 866 44.60 43.99 6.75
N ALA A 867 44.34 44.45 5.51
CA ALA A 867 43.27 43.93 4.66
C ALA A 867 43.82 42.93 3.62
N PRO A 868 43.30 41.69 3.51
CA PRO A 868 43.68 40.78 2.44
C PRO A 868 43.05 41.20 1.10
N PRO A 869 43.73 40.98 -0.05
CA PRO A 869 43.22 41.37 -1.36
C PRO A 869 42.13 40.41 -1.88
N PRO A 870 41.23 40.86 -2.77
CA PRO A 870 40.30 39.99 -3.48
C PRO A 870 41.04 39.06 -4.45
N LEU A 871 40.55 37.83 -4.60
CA LEU A 871 41.11 36.85 -5.55
C LEU A 871 40.64 37.12 -6.99
N ALA A 872 41.52 36.86 -7.95
CA ALA A 872 41.27 37.07 -9.38
C ALA A 872 40.63 35.83 -10.05
N VAL A 873 39.97 36.06 -11.19
CA VAL A 873 39.35 35.04 -12.04
C VAL A 873 40.29 34.69 -13.21
N GLU A 874 40.66 33.41 -13.36
CA GLU A 874 41.29 32.88 -14.58
C GLU A 874 40.67 31.55 -15.03
N ASN A 875 40.97 31.17 -16.28
CA ASN A 875 40.21 30.19 -17.05
C ASN A 875 40.76 28.76 -16.97
N ALA A 876 39.92 27.78 -17.30
CA ALA A 876 40.28 26.36 -17.33
C ALA A 876 41.02 25.94 -18.61
N VAL A 877 41.86 24.89 -18.50
CA VAL A 877 42.04 23.77 -19.48
C VAL A 877 43.01 22.72 -18.87
N PRO A 878 42.90 21.39 -19.13
CA PRO A 878 43.33 20.36 -18.17
C PRO A 878 44.56 19.52 -18.54
N GLY A 879 45.13 18.81 -17.55
CA GLY A 879 46.13 17.75 -17.77
C GLY A 879 46.42 16.87 -16.53
N SER A 880 46.01 15.60 -16.58
CA SER A 880 46.52 14.48 -15.75
C SER A 880 47.83 13.93 -16.38
N PRO A 881 48.75 13.18 -15.68
CA PRO A 881 48.41 12.13 -14.70
C PRO A 881 49.39 11.82 -13.52
N VAL A 882 48.86 11.07 -12.53
CA VAL A 882 49.43 9.93 -11.76
C VAL A 882 50.92 9.93 -11.30
N ALA A 883 51.11 9.94 -9.96
CA ALA A 883 52.04 9.11 -9.14
C ALA A 883 51.77 9.48 -7.65
N GLU A 884 51.33 8.60 -6.74
CA GLU A 884 51.93 7.39 -6.10
C GLU A 884 52.75 7.64 -4.81
N THR A 885 52.17 7.12 -3.70
CA THR A 885 52.79 6.49 -2.51
C THR A 885 53.61 7.27 -1.45
N ALA A 886 53.39 6.83 -0.19
CA ALA A 886 54.32 6.79 0.96
C ALA A 886 54.70 8.12 1.66
N GLU A 887 54.92 8.19 2.98
CA GLU A 887 54.64 7.29 4.15
C GLU A 887 54.85 8.12 5.46
N LEU A 888 54.81 7.47 6.64
CA LEU A 888 55.28 7.96 7.96
C LEU A 888 54.39 9.01 8.68
N ASP A 889 54.32 9.11 10.01
CA ASP A 889 54.49 8.14 11.13
C ASP A 889 53.97 8.78 12.45
N GLY A 890 53.83 7.98 13.52
CA GLY A 890 53.54 8.40 14.91
C GLY A 890 52.09 8.15 15.34
N GLU A 891 51.76 7.45 16.44
CA GLU A 891 52.21 7.56 17.85
C GLU A 891 51.67 8.85 18.51
N GLU A 892 51.06 8.84 19.70
CA GLU A 892 50.94 7.82 20.76
C GLU A 892 49.67 8.08 21.61
N ASP A 893 49.10 7.06 22.28
CA ASP A 893 48.66 7.12 23.70
C ASP A 893 48.00 5.79 24.16
N GLU A 894 48.54 5.22 25.24
CA GLU A 894 48.03 4.03 25.96
C GLU A 894 47.00 4.45 27.05
N ALA A 895 45.84 3.81 27.20
CA ALA A 895 45.52 2.48 27.78
C ALA A 895 45.37 2.46 29.33
N GLY A 896 44.70 1.41 29.84
CA GLY A 896 44.29 1.21 31.24
C GLY A 896 42.82 0.78 31.35
N ASP A 897 42.51 -0.53 31.32
CA ASP A 897 42.52 -1.49 32.45
C ASP A 897 41.37 -1.26 33.45
N LEU A 898 40.63 -2.25 33.98
CA LEU A 898 40.53 -3.73 33.85
C LEU A 898 39.14 -4.13 34.47
N ALA A 899 38.53 -5.32 34.44
CA ALA A 899 38.82 -6.73 34.08
C ALA A 899 37.47 -7.44 33.76
N GLU A 900 37.27 -8.73 33.47
CA GLU A 900 38.11 -9.95 33.25
C GLU A 900 37.21 -11.00 32.53
N GLU A 901 37.75 -11.90 31.69
CA GLU A 901 37.01 -13.04 31.09
C GLU A 901 37.64 -14.40 31.50
N GLU A 902 36.83 -15.44 31.69
CA GLU A 902 37.32 -16.85 31.76
C GLU A 902 37.12 -17.56 30.41
N THR A 903 38.23 -17.92 29.77
CA THR A 903 38.26 -18.63 28.47
C THR A 903 38.32 -20.15 28.62
N ILE A 904 37.66 -20.89 27.71
CA ILE A 904 37.91 -22.32 27.48
C ILE A 904 38.11 -22.58 25.97
N GLU A 905 39.07 -23.44 25.63
CA GLU A 905 39.64 -23.59 24.28
C GLU A 905 38.75 -24.35 23.26
N PRO A 906 38.91 -24.09 21.94
CA PRO A 906 38.25 -24.84 20.87
C PRO A 906 39.05 -26.08 20.39
N ALA A 907 38.34 -27.16 20.04
CA ALA A 907 38.93 -28.38 19.47
C ALA A 907 38.86 -28.43 17.92
N THR A 908 39.74 -29.21 17.29
CA THR A 908 40.09 -29.12 15.86
C THR A 908 39.41 -30.11 14.90
N SER A 909 39.40 -29.75 13.61
CA SER A 909 39.28 -30.63 12.41
C SER A 909 37.85 -31.12 12.05
N ALA A 910 37.49 -31.37 10.78
CA ALA A 910 38.21 -31.22 9.50
C ALA A 910 37.20 -31.04 8.33
N ALA A 911 37.67 -30.60 7.15
CA ALA A 911 36.85 -30.42 5.94
C ALA A 911 37.06 -31.53 4.87
N PRO A 912 36.00 -32.02 4.19
CA PRO A 912 36.11 -32.82 2.97
C PRO A 912 36.26 -31.96 1.69
N PRO A 913 36.71 -32.54 0.55
CA PRO A 913 37.23 -31.76 -0.58
C PRO A 913 36.21 -31.36 -1.67
N SER A 914 36.50 -30.25 -2.33
CA SER A 914 35.84 -29.79 -3.56
C SER A 914 36.19 -30.63 -4.80
N ARG A 915 35.27 -30.68 -5.78
CA ARG A 915 35.48 -31.23 -7.13
C ARG A 915 34.88 -30.31 -8.21
N PRO A 916 35.34 -30.41 -9.48
CA PRO A 916 35.39 -29.24 -10.36
C PRO A 916 34.10 -28.90 -11.11
N ILE A 917 34.00 -27.63 -11.50
CA ILE A 917 32.98 -27.04 -12.37
C ILE A 917 33.15 -27.54 -13.82
N ALA A 918 32.05 -27.72 -14.55
CA ALA A 918 32.06 -28.07 -15.95
C ALA A 918 30.93 -27.41 -16.76
N GLY A 919 31.30 -26.66 -17.81
CA GLY A 919 30.51 -26.45 -19.04
C GLY A 919 29.21 -25.62 -18.94
N GLU A 920 29.30 -24.33 -19.27
CA GLU A 920 28.14 -23.57 -19.76
C GLU A 920 27.72 -24.01 -21.18
N PRO A 921 26.42 -24.03 -21.49
CA PRO A 921 25.93 -23.92 -22.86
C PRO A 921 25.14 -22.60 -23.07
N SER A 922 25.64 -21.73 -23.94
CA SER A 922 24.95 -20.49 -24.34
C SER A 922 23.68 -20.78 -25.15
N LEU A 923 22.59 -20.04 -24.90
CA LEU A 923 21.39 -20.04 -25.76
C LEU A 923 20.99 -18.61 -26.16
N SER A 924 20.64 -18.46 -27.43
CA SER A 924 20.34 -17.19 -28.11
C SER A 924 18.84 -16.90 -28.22
N ALA A 925 18.47 -15.62 -28.28
CA ALA A 925 17.09 -15.15 -28.42
C ALA A 925 16.47 -15.40 -29.81
N PRO A 926 15.12 -15.51 -29.89
CA PRO A 926 14.38 -15.36 -31.15
C PRO A 926 13.16 -14.40 -31.09
N ALA A 927 12.86 -13.75 -32.22
CA ALA A 927 11.62 -13.01 -32.54
C ALA A 927 11.56 -12.71 -34.07
N PRO A 928 10.43 -12.32 -34.69
CA PRO A 928 9.00 -12.44 -34.34
C PRO A 928 8.12 -13.13 -35.44
N ALA A 929 6.79 -13.06 -35.31
CA ALA A 929 5.75 -13.82 -36.05
C ALA A 929 5.29 -13.33 -37.45
N ARG A 930 4.48 -14.15 -38.20
CA ARG A 930 3.18 -13.77 -38.88
C ARG A 930 2.51 -14.83 -39.82
N SER A 931 1.21 -14.57 -40.13
CA SER A 931 0.34 -14.91 -41.30
C SER A 931 -0.50 -16.23 -41.39
N GLU A 932 -1.53 -16.24 -42.28
CA GLU A 932 -2.79 -17.03 -42.19
C GLU A 932 -3.44 -17.50 -43.54
N THR A 933 -4.49 -18.37 -43.49
CA THR A 933 -5.62 -18.60 -44.47
C THR A 933 -5.36 -19.25 -45.86
N PRO A 934 -6.38 -19.62 -46.73
CA PRO A 934 -7.87 -19.80 -46.59
C PRO A 934 -8.58 -21.04 -47.28
N ALA A 935 -9.80 -21.41 -46.79
CA ALA A 935 -11.05 -21.82 -47.51
C ALA A 935 -11.09 -23.04 -48.53
N PRO A 936 -12.24 -23.45 -49.18
CA PRO A 936 -13.67 -23.07 -49.10
C PRO A 936 -14.71 -24.26 -49.00
N ALA A 937 -16.02 -24.02 -49.24
CA ALA A 937 -17.17 -24.99 -49.14
C ALA A 937 -18.08 -25.04 -50.41
N PRO A 938 -19.09 -25.94 -50.52
CA PRO A 938 -20.51 -25.51 -50.69
C PRO A 938 -21.63 -26.48 -50.16
N ALA A 939 -22.92 -26.16 -50.42
CA ALA A 939 -24.18 -26.91 -50.14
C ALA A 939 -25.19 -26.72 -51.33
N PRO A 940 -26.55 -26.91 -51.28
CA PRO A 940 -27.50 -27.64 -50.38
C PRO A 940 -28.58 -28.49 -51.15
N ALA A 941 -29.62 -29.08 -50.48
CA ALA A 941 -31.04 -29.23 -50.97
C ALA A 941 -31.96 -30.14 -50.08
N ALA A 942 -33.29 -30.05 -50.24
CA ALA A 942 -34.37 -30.90 -49.67
C ALA A 942 -35.52 -31.08 -50.72
N PRO A 943 -36.57 -31.96 -50.57
CA PRO A 943 -37.68 -31.77 -49.59
C PRO A 943 -38.41 -33.07 -49.10
N ALA A 944 -39.51 -32.92 -48.33
CA ALA A 944 -40.51 -33.95 -47.96
C ALA A 944 -41.82 -33.81 -48.79
N PRO A 945 -42.85 -34.68 -48.63
CA PRO A 945 -44.11 -34.19 -48.00
C PRO A 945 -45.11 -35.21 -47.36
N ASN A 946 -46.07 -34.66 -46.59
CA ASN A 946 -47.45 -35.12 -46.28
C ASN A 946 -47.73 -36.37 -45.40
N GLY A 947 -48.68 -36.34 -44.45
CA GLY A 947 -49.41 -35.21 -43.84
C GLY A 947 -50.79 -35.52 -43.22
N ARG A 948 -51.35 -34.54 -42.47
CA ARG A 948 -52.75 -34.42 -41.94
C ARG A 948 -53.12 -35.38 -40.77
N SER A 949 -53.99 -35.03 -39.80
CA SER A 949 -54.64 -33.74 -39.44
C SER A 949 -55.25 -33.79 -38.02
N SER A 950 -55.38 -32.62 -37.37
CA SER A 950 -56.41 -32.20 -36.37
C SER A 950 -55.91 -31.70 -34.99
N ARG A 951 -56.73 -30.79 -34.43
CA ARG A 951 -56.71 -30.06 -33.13
C ARG A 951 -58.18 -30.07 -32.63
N PRO A 952 -58.54 -29.63 -31.40
CA PRO A 952 -57.72 -29.09 -30.30
C PRO A 952 -57.98 -29.74 -28.92
N SER A 953 -57.15 -29.42 -27.91
CA SER A 953 -57.57 -28.85 -26.61
C SER A 953 -56.32 -28.48 -25.79
N ALA A 954 -56.48 -27.84 -24.63
CA ALA A 954 -55.39 -27.38 -23.77
C ALA A 954 -55.43 -28.00 -22.38
N ALA A 955 -54.26 -28.28 -21.80
CA ALA A 955 -53.86 -27.92 -20.43
C ALA A 955 -52.43 -28.41 -20.11
N VAL A 956 -51.63 -27.55 -19.46
CA VAL A 956 -50.42 -27.78 -18.62
C VAL A 956 -49.39 -28.84 -19.06
N ALA A 957 -48.12 -28.45 -19.13
CA ALA A 957 -47.02 -29.32 -19.52
C ALA A 957 -46.36 -30.05 -18.33
N GLU A 958 -46.36 -31.39 -18.37
CA GLU A 958 -45.33 -32.22 -17.74
C GLU A 958 -44.24 -32.55 -18.78
N ALA A 959 -42.97 -32.68 -18.34
CA ALA A 959 -41.88 -33.11 -19.22
C ALA A 959 -41.94 -34.63 -19.45
N PRO A 960 -41.93 -35.13 -20.70
CA PRO A 960 -42.19 -36.54 -20.98
C PRO A 960 -41.01 -37.45 -20.64
N ALA A 961 -41.32 -38.66 -20.18
CA ALA A 961 -40.33 -39.71 -19.95
C ALA A 961 -39.70 -40.21 -21.27
N ALA A 962 -38.38 -40.34 -21.29
CA ALA A 962 -37.62 -40.78 -22.46
C ALA A 962 -37.57 -42.32 -22.57
N ALA A 963 -38.64 -42.93 -23.06
CA ALA A 963 -38.70 -44.36 -23.39
C ALA A 963 -38.62 -44.59 -24.91
N ASP A 964 -37.39 -44.78 -25.43
CA ASP A 964 -37.03 -45.84 -26.39
C ASP A 964 -35.62 -45.63 -26.97
N ARG A 965 -34.64 -46.37 -26.41
CA ARG A 965 -33.29 -46.53 -26.95
C ARG A 965 -32.73 -47.95 -26.73
N TYR A 966 -33.59 -48.97 -26.83
CA TYR A 966 -33.15 -50.37 -26.81
C TYR A 966 -32.86 -50.86 -28.22
N GLY A 967 -31.61 -50.66 -28.65
CA GLY A 967 -31.02 -51.52 -29.67
C GLY A 967 -30.83 -52.95 -29.12
N ALA A 968 -30.69 -53.94 -29.99
CA ALA A 968 -30.44 -55.31 -29.57
C ALA A 968 -29.13 -55.40 -28.73
N PRO A 969 -29.11 -56.20 -27.63
CA PRO A 969 -27.96 -56.27 -26.74
C PRO A 969 -26.72 -56.81 -27.47
N ARG A 970 -25.55 -56.21 -27.22
CA ARG A 970 -24.28 -56.69 -27.75
C ARG A 970 -23.96 -58.08 -27.18
N GLN A 971 -23.58 -59.02 -28.04
CA GLN A 971 -22.85 -60.21 -27.59
C GLN A 971 -21.44 -59.79 -27.17
N ALA A 972 -21.17 -59.87 -25.87
CA ALA A 972 -19.85 -59.65 -25.31
C ALA A 972 -18.92 -60.82 -25.64
N GLU A 973 -17.63 -60.53 -25.87
CA GLU A 973 -16.62 -61.53 -26.24
C GLU A 973 -16.23 -62.43 -25.04
N ARG A 974 -16.24 -61.88 -23.80
CA ARG A 974 -16.06 -62.56 -22.51
C ARG A 974 -16.92 -61.88 -21.43
N ARG A 975 -17.03 -62.44 -20.22
CA ARG A 975 -17.77 -61.83 -19.09
C ARG A 975 -17.02 -61.90 -17.76
N LEU A 976 -16.92 -60.77 -17.05
CA LEU A 976 -16.37 -60.70 -15.70
C LEU A 976 -17.47 -60.86 -14.65
N LEU A 977 -17.50 -61.98 -13.96
CA LEU A 977 -18.37 -62.22 -12.81
C LEU A 977 -17.67 -61.75 -11.54
N ILE A 978 -18.28 -60.83 -10.78
CA ILE A 978 -17.70 -60.25 -9.57
C ILE A 978 -18.60 -60.55 -8.37
N THR A 979 -18.08 -61.27 -7.38
CA THR A 979 -18.79 -61.65 -6.14
C THR A 979 -18.58 -60.59 -5.07
N PHE A 980 -19.59 -59.72 -4.90
CA PHE A 980 -19.63 -58.69 -3.89
C PHE A 980 -20.21 -59.21 -2.57
N ARG A 981 -19.36 -59.37 -1.55
CA ARG A 981 -19.78 -59.71 -0.19
C ARG A 981 -20.29 -58.46 0.55
N ARG A 982 -21.56 -58.52 0.96
CA ARG A 982 -22.26 -57.45 1.70
C ARG A 982 -21.68 -57.26 3.10
N SER A 983 -21.56 -56.00 3.54
CA SER A 983 -21.08 -55.61 4.87
C SER A 983 -22.19 -55.52 5.93
N GLY A 984 -23.46 -55.60 5.51
CA GLY A 984 -24.62 -55.48 6.39
C GLY A 984 -25.11 -54.04 6.61
N ASN A 985 -24.26 -53.04 6.37
CA ASN A 985 -24.65 -51.63 6.32
C ASN A 985 -25.10 -51.25 4.89
N LEU A 986 -26.34 -50.81 4.72
CA LEU A 986 -26.95 -50.54 3.41
C LEU A 986 -26.27 -49.39 2.65
N GLU A 987 -25.96 -48.28 3.30
CA GLU A 987 -25.35 -47.12 2.63
C GLU A 987 -23.88 -47.36 2.31
N ARG A 988 -23.16 -48.09 3.18
CA ARG A 988 -21.78 -48.56 2.91
C ARG A 988 -21.76 -49.53 1.73
N ASP A 989 -22.71 -50.47 1.66
CA ASP A 989 -22.80 -51.41 0.54
C ASP A 989 -23.20 -50.69 -0.76
N LYS A 990 -24.13 -49.73 -0.74
CA LYS A 990 -24.48 -48.87 -1.89
C LYS A 990 -23.26 -48.11 -2.43
N TYR A 991 -22.50 -47.45 -1.56
CA TYR A 991 -21.31 -46.68 -1.97
C TYR A 991 -20.28 -47.58 -2.64
N ARG A 992 -19.90 -48.68 -1.97
CA ARG A 992 -18.94 -49.66 -2.50
C ARG A 992 -19.40 -50.33 -3.80
N LEU A 993 -20.71 -50.55 -3.98
CA LEU A 993 -21.26 -51.08 -5.23
C LEU A 993 -21.20 -50.05 -6.37
N LYS A 994 -21.43 -48.76 -6.09
CA LYS A 994 -21.26 -47.69 -7.08
C LYS A 994 -19.79 -47.56 -7.49
N GLU A 995 -18.89 -47.50 -6.51
CA GLU A 995 -17.44 -47.39 -6.71
C GLU A 995 -16.88 -48.58 -7.53
N LEU A 996 -17.35 -49.80 -7.25
CA LEU A 996 -17.05 -51.00 -8.02
C LEU A 996 -17.60 -50.93 -9.47
N TYR A 997 -18.85 -50.52 -9.65
CA TYR A 997 -19.46 -50.36 -10.98
C TYR A 997 -18.72 -49.29 -11.81
N ASP A 998 -18.44 -48.13 -11.22
CA ASP A 998 -17.72 -47.03 -11.87
C ASP A 998 -16.27 -47.42 -12.23
N THR A 999 -15.64 -48.33 -11.47
CA THR A 999 -14.29 -48.85 -11.76
C THR A 999 -14.27 -49.89 -12.88
N VAL A 1000 -15.30 -50.75 -12.96
CA VAL A 1000 -15.37 -51.85 -13.93
C VAL A 1000 -15.88 -51.39 -15.29
N ARG A 1001 -16.74 -50.36 -15.33
CA ARG A 1001 -17.39 -49.87 -16.53
C ARG A 1001 -16.43 -49.12 -17.47
N ASP A 1002 -16.17 -49.71 -18.64
CA ASP A 1002 -15.50 -49.06 -19.77
C ASP A 1002 -16.48 -48.91 -20.95
N PRO A 1003 -16.99 -47.70 -21.24
CA PRO A 1003 -17.88 -47.45 -22.38
C PRO A 1003 -17.28 -47.78 -23.77
N LYS A 1004 -15.97 -48.01 -23.88
CA LYS A 1004 -15.27 -48.43 -25.10
C LYS A 1004 -14.93 -49.92 -25.12
N GLY A 1005 -15.19 -50.64 -24.02
CA GLY A 1005 -14.91 -52.06 -23.84
C GLY A 1005 -15.77 -52.98 -24.71
N ARG A 1006 -15.42 -54.28 -24.68
CA ARG A 1006 -16.09 -55.35 -25.44
C ARG A 1006 -16.52 -56.55 -24.60
N ASP A 1007 -16.02 -56.64 -23.37
CA ASP A 1007 -16.39 -57.67 -22.41
C ASP A 1007 -17.60 -57.20 -21.59
N GLY A 1008 -18.44 -58.12 -21.13
CA GLY A 1008 -19.55 -57.82 -20.22
C GLY A 1008 -19.14 -58.01 -18.75
N PHE A 1009 -19.97 -57.56 -17.81
CA PHE A 1009 -19.77 -57.87 -16.39
C PHE A 1009 -21.08 -58.07 -15.63
N VAL A 1010 -21.00 -58.84 -14.53
CA VAL A 1010 -22.12 -59.17 -13.64
C VAL A 1010 -21.65 -59.06 -12.19
N ILE A 1011 -22.39 -58.35 -11.34
CA ILE A 1011 -22.07 -58.24 -9.91
C ILE A 1011 -23.02 -59.14 -9.11
N ARG A 1012 -22.51 -60.26 -8.59
CA ARG A 1012 -23.22 -61.20 -7.73
C ARG A 1012 -23.15 -60.73 -6.28
N LEU A 1013 -24.28 -60.31 -5.72
CA LEU A 1013 -24.44 -59.94 -4.32
C LEU A 1013 -24.57 -61.19 -3.44
N VAL A 1014 -23.71 -61.31 -2.42
CA VAL A 1014 -23.72 -62.42 -1.45
C VAL A 1014 -23.86 -61.87 -0.03
N GLY A 1015 -24.70 -62.50 0.78
CA GLY A 1015 -25.00 -62.13 2.16
C GLY A 1015 -25.86 -63.20 2.87
N SER A 1016 -26.58 -62.82 3.93
CA SER A 1016 -27.39 -63.71 4.77
C SER A 1016 -28.73 -64.16 4.17
N GLY A 1017 -28.81 -64.28 2.85
CA GLY A 1017 -30.02 -64.64 2.09
C GLY A 1017 -29.67 -65.08 0.67
N THR A 1018 -30.67 -65.39 -0.15
CA THR A 1018 -30.47 -65.87 -1.52
C THR A 1018 -29.57 -64.90 -2.32
N PRO A 1019 -28.48 -65.39 -2.96
CA PRO A 1019 -27.65 -64.56 -3.83
C PRO A 1019 -28.47 -63.92 -4.96
N ALA A 1020 -28.13 -62.70 -5.32
CA ALA A 1020 -28.79 -61.94 -6.39
C ALA A 1020 -27.75 -61.38 -7.36
N GLU A 1021 -28.01 -61.43 -8.66
CA GLU A 1021 -27.07 -60.97 -9.69
C GLU A 1021 -27.56 -59.67 -10.33
N LEU A 1022 -26.70 -58.65 -10.30
CA LEU A 1022 -26.86 -57.41 -11.03
C LEU A 1022 -26.18 -57.57 -12.40
N SER A 1023 -27.00 -57.71 -13.44
CA SER A 1023 -26.55 -57.79 -14.83
C SER A 1023 -26.70 -56.44 -15.52
N PHE A 1024 -25.68 -56.00 -16.25
CA PHE A 1024 -25.62 -54.70 -16.91
C PHE A 1024 -25.54 -54.86 -18.44
N PRO A 1025 -26.61 -55.32 -19.12
CA PRO A 1025 -26.57 -55.77 -20.52
C PRO A 1025 -26.27 -54.67 -21.56
N ASN A 1026 -26.30 -53.40 -21.14
CA ASN A 1026 -26.01 -52.22 -21.97
C ASN A 1026 -24.64 -51.59 -21.65
N ASP A 1027 -23.93 -52.07 -20.62
CA ASP A 1027 -22.62 -51.58 -20.22
C ASP A 1027 -21.53 -52.61 -20.52
N ALA A 1028 -20.32 -52.13 -20.81
CA ALA A 1028 -19.16 -52.96 -21.12
C ALA A 1028 -18.01 -52.70 -20.15
N CYS A 1029 -17.02 -53.58 -20.19
CA CYS A 1029 -15.74 -53.49 -19.51
C CYS A 1029 -14.61 -53.96 -20.44
N THR A 1030 -13.37 -53.78 -19.99
CA THR A 1030 -12.16 -54.23 -20.70
C THR A 1030 -11.37 -55.15 -19.75
N ILE A 1031 -11.60 -56.46 -19.85
CA ILE A 1031 -10.96 -57.45 -18.98
C ILE A 1031 -9.48 -57.53 -19.34
N SER A 1032 -8.66 -57.10 -18.38
CA SER A 1032 -7.22 -56.88 -18.50
C SER A 1032 -6.53 -57.10 -17.16
N ASP A 1033 -5.24 -57.40 -17.19
CA ASP A 1033 -4.42 -57.60 -15.97
C ASP A 1033 -4.39 -56.36 -15.07
N LYS A 1034 -4.55 -55.17 -15.66
CA LYS A 1034 -4.74 -53.93 -14.89
C LYS A 1034 -6.08 -53.94 -14.14
N LEU A 1035 -7.20 -54.19 -14.82
CA LEU A 1035 -8.52 -54.18 -14.16
C LEU A 1035 -8.62 -55.26 -13.08
N THR A 1036 -8.06 -56.45 -13.31
CA THR A 1036 -8.04 -57.53 -12.29
C THR A 1036 -7.13 -57.18 -11.10
N THR A 1037 -6.00 -56.50 -11.33
CA THR A 1037 -5.14 -55.98 -10.25
C THR A 1037 -5.84 -54.85 -9.46
N GLU A 1038 -6.47 -53.90 -10.13
CA GLU A 1038 -7.25 -52.81 -9.49
C GLU A 1038 -8.35 -53.40 -8.61
N LEU A 1039 -9.09 -54.39 -9.13
CA LEU A 1039 -10.10 -55.12 -8.35
C LEU A 1039 -9.48 -55.78 -7.11
N GLN A 1040 -8.46 -56.64 -7.25
CA GLN A 1040 -7.83 -57.32 -6.10
C GLN A 1040 -7.27 -56.34 -5.05
N LYS A 1041 -6.74 -55.19 -5.48
CA LYS A 1041 -6.08 -54.20 -4.63
C LYS A 1041 -7.06 -53.28 -3.90
N HIS A 1042 -8.10 -52.80 -4.59
CA HIS A 1042 -9.00 -51.76 -4.07
C HIS A 1042 -10.36 -52.31 -3.59
N PHE A 1043 -10.80 -53.47 -4.09
CA PHE A 1043 -12.10 -54.06 -3.77
C PHE A 1043 -11.91 -55.52 -3.33
N ARG A 1044 -12.08 -55.82 -2.03
CA ARG A 1044 -12.07 -57.23 -1.55
C ARG A 1044 -13.31 -57.98 -2.07
N VAL A 1045 -13.22 -58.48 -3.31
CA VAL A 1045 -14.21 -59.24 -4.07
C VAL A 1045 -13.53 -60.42 -4.76
N GLU A 1046 -14.19 -61.57 -4.80
CA GLU A 1046 -13.77 -62.67 -5.68
C GLU A 1046 -14.29 -62.40 -7.10
N PHE A 1047 -13.52 -62.69 -8.14
CA PHE A 1047 -14.00 -62.58 -9.52
C PHE A 1047 -13.50 -63.71 -10.41
N GLU A 1048 -14.26 -63.98 -11.47
CA GLU A 1048 -14.07 -65.05 -12.44
C GLU A 1048 -14.32 -64.52 -13.85
N VAL A 1049 -13.57 -65.00 -14.84
CA VAL A 1049 -13.76 -64.66 -16.26
C VAL A 1049 -14.43 -65.84 -16.96
N LEU A 1050 -15.62 -65.58 -17.51
CA LEU A 1050 -16.55 -66.51 -18.15
C LEU A 1050 -16.66 -66.29 -19.66
#